data_AF-A0A7H9HWZ1-F1
#
_entry.id   AF-A0A7H9HWZ1-F1
#
_cell.length_a   1.000
_cell.length_b   1.000
_cell.length_c   1.000
_cell.angle_alpha   90.00
_cell.angle_beta   90.00
_cell.angle_gamma   90.00
#
_symmetry.space_group_name_H-M   'P 1'
#
loop_
_entity.id
_entity.type
_entity.pdbx_description
1 polymer ?
#
loop_
_entity_poly.entity_id
_entity_poly.type
_entity_poly.pdbx_seq_one_letter_code
_entity_poly.pdbx_strand_id
1 'polypeptide(L)'
;MADEPKSHGTSTSQVLTAIVSNSTIFGIFMAIFLVLRLKLKRMYEPKSSFDLISDEKKPEPLPRGLWQWVVPLLKKSDNFVIQQAGLDGYFFLRYLFLVCAYCVVSMAYMYPILFSVNASNGNHENGLDQLAFQNVKHPGRYYAHVFCGWVFYWIFMFVVYRELFFYNSMRQVVLSSPRYAKKLSSRTVLFQTVPEQYLSEREFAKLFDGVQRVWITRGGNNKLASKVAKRDSMVAQLENVLNKYIKNGVKKVKKVRKKTPDAMISSDIGQYIPENKRPTHRLKPIIGRKVDSISYLSEMIPKLNKEVEELQANYVNQYPFHSVFVEFESQYQAQIALQTVTHHLPLSMTPSFVGIEPSDIIWMNMRIYWSERIIRNVVAIAAIVALAAFWAIPVAFVGMVSNITYLTNKLPWLDFIYRLPKALLGLLTSLAPTIALAWLMSMLPVIIRFLAKVNGVVSLQGVEYFTQQGYFVFQVVQVFLVTTLSSAVTSTATQIAEQPTRAMSLLASNLPKSSNFFISYIILTGMSVSSGSLAQIIPLFFRYALGYLFDNTPRKKWSRFIDLDAPGWGTTYPVYTNLAVIIFSYAVISPIILLFAACGFFLLYVAYLYILLYIQKEAPDMRGICYPRALFQTLVGIYIGQVCMLGLFAVGTGWGPIVLQVVSLVVTTFIHLKLNSAFDHLMKFVPVDTMKALDGKSDTPSFKNIYNDQLEEDEIRELPKFSIKKYEPKNPFSAHSDRVSSLLSEKTIEYNGNVKYHENSENRITWIPLLADGVRGQIPPAPFYKRFLLPHIYYSFQAVKSKLPEIYGLLDPEEAVSEEKIASSYNYPPANATCPSVWIAKDPYGFSAYQVKQLNTIVDISDSNATIDETGKVTWRDGPPTAGIAEDQENSEDVKGTKDPFS
;
A
#
# COMPACT_ATOMS: atom_id res chain seq x y z
N MET A 1 -48.96 0.03 -45.32
CA MET A 1 -47.90 -0.94 -44.99
C MET A 1 -46.61 -0.44 -45.60
N ALA A 2 -45.86 0.33 -44.83
CA ALA A 2 -44.44 0.57 -45.04
C ALA A 2 -43.86 0.38 -43.64
N ASP A 3 -43.14 -0.72 -43.44
CA ASP A 3 -42.48 -1.03 -42.18
C ASP A 3 -41.45 0.05 -41.88
N GLU A 4 -41.73 0.88 -40.88
CA GLU A 4 -40.69 1.66 -40.21
C GLU A 4 -39.66 0.66 -39.64
N PRO A 5 -38.36 0.82 -39.92
CA PRO A 5 -37.36 -0.06 -39.36
C PRO A 5 -37.37 0.10 -37.84
N LYS A 6 -37.82 -0.95 -37.13
CA LYS A 6 -37.69 -1.08 -35.68
C LYS A 6 -36.24 -0.79 -35.31
N SER A 7 -35.98 0.33 -34.65
CA SER A 7 -34.65 0.68 -34.17
C SER A 7 -34.19 -0.39 -33.18
N HIS A 8 -33.34 -1.32 -33.63
CA HIS A 8 -32.68 -2.26 -32.73
C HIS A 8 -31.94 -1.47 -31.65
N GLY A 9 -32.32 -1.69 -30.38
CA GLY A 9 -31.84 -0.93 -29.22
C GLY A 9 -30.31 -0.84 -29.19
N THR A 10 -29.80 0.38 -29.32
CA THR A 10 -28.37 0.70 -29.34
C THR A 10 -27.67 0.39 -28.01
N SER A 11 -28.40 0.25 -26.91
CA SER A 11 -27.86 -0.08 -25.58
C SER A 11 -27.43 -1.54 -25.44
N THR A 12 -28.28 -2.50 -25.83
CA THR A 12 -27.94 -3.93 -25.74
C THR A 12 -26.78 -4.29 -26.65
N SER A 13 -26.73 -3.72 -27.86
CA SER A 13 -25.63 -3.94 -28.78
C SER A 13 -24.31 -3.40 -28.23
N GLN A 14 -24.29 -2.21 -27.61
CA GLN A 14 -23.11 -1.66 -26.94
C GLN A 14 -22.58 -2.58 -25.83
N VAL A 15 -23.46 -3.03 -24.93
CA VAL A 15 -23.04 -3.91 -23.82
C VAL A 15 -22.57 -5.27 -24.36
N LEU A 16 -23.26 -5.85 -25.35
CA LEU A 16 -22.85 -7.12 -25.96
C LEU A 16 -21.49 -7.00 -26.65
N THR A 17 -21.26 -5.94 -27.43
CA THR A 17 -19.96 -5.67 -28.06
C THR A 17 -18.87 -5.50 -27.00
N ALA A 18 -19.16 -4.81 -25.88
CA ALA A 18 -18.23 -4.69 -24.77
C ALA A 18 -17.92 -6.06 -24.13
N ILE A 19 -18.91 -6.93 -23.91
CA ILE A 19 -18.69 -8.28 -23.37
C ILE A 19 -17.80 -9.09 -24.30
N VAL A 20 -18.14 -9.14 -25.59
CA VAL A 20 -17.39 -9.93 -26.58
C VAL A 20 -15.95 -9.44 -26.68
N SER A 21 -15.74 -8.15 -26.90
CA SER A 21 -14.39 -7.57 -27.04
C SER A 21 -13.54 -7.76 -25.78
N ASN A 22 -14.08 -7.47 -24.59
CA ASN A 22 -13.34 -7.62 -23.34
C ASN A 22 -13.10 -9.10 -22.98
N SER A 23 -14.02 -10.00 -23.33
CA SER A 23 -13.81 -11.45 -23.18
C SER A 23 -12.71 -11.97 -24.10
N THR A 24 -12.61 -11.45 -25.33
CA THR A 24 -11.51 -11.77 -26.24
C THR A 24 -10.17 -11.31 -25.67
N ILE A 25 -10.09 -10.05 -25.19
CA ILE A 25 -8.88 -9.51 -24.54
C ILE A 25 -8.51 -10.35 -23.31
N PHE A 26 -9.50 -10.68 -22.48
CA PHE A 26 -9.33 -11.53 -21.31
C PHE A 26 -8.74 -12.89 -21.69
N GLY A 27 -9.29 -13.55 -22.71
CA GLY A 27 -8.78 -14.83 -23.22
C GLY A 27 -7.31 -14.75 -23.67
N ILE A 28 -6.94 -13.69 -24.40
CA ILE A 28 -5.57 -13.46 -24.87
C ILE A 28 -4.61 -13.26 -23.68
N PHE A 29 -4.93 -12.37 -22.75
CA PHE A 29 -4.08 -12.09 -21.59
C PHE A 29 -3.98 -13.28 -20.65
N MET A 30 -5.07 -14.02 -20.45
CA MET A 30 -5.04 -15.26 -19.70
C MET A 30 -4.17 -16.32 -20.38
N ALA A 31 -4.23 -16.47 -21.70
CA ALA A 31 -3.36 -17.40 -22.42
C ALA A 31 -1.87 -17.02 -22.26
N ILE A 32 -1.55 -15.73 -22.38
CA ILE A 32 -0.19 -15.21 -22.14
C ILE A 32 0.26 -15.55 -20.71
N PHE A 33 -0.57 -15.24 -19.70
CA PHE A 33 -0.27 -15.55 -18.30
C PHE A 33 -0.03 -17.06 -18.09
N LEU A 34 -0.90 -17.92 -18.60
CA LEU A 34 -0.80 -19.37 -18.40
C LEU A 34 0.47 -19.96 -19.02
N VAL A 35 0.89 -19.47 -20.19
CA VAL A 35 2.13 -19.92 -20.85
C VAL A 35 3.36 -19.35 -20.15
N LEU A 36 3.36 -18.06 -19.84
CA LEU A 36 4.53 -17.38 -19.28
C LEU A 36 4.76 -17.72 -17.80
N ARG A 37 3.72 -18.02 -17.01
CA ARG A 37 3.91 -18.41 -15.60
C ARG A 37 4.74 -19.68 -15.45
N LEU A 38 4.58 -20.63 -16.37
CA LEU A 38 5.31 -21.90 -16.34
C LEU A 38 6.78 -21.74 -16.73
N LYS A 39 7.10 -20.77 -17.59
CA LYS A 39 8.47 -20.52 -18.08
C LYS A 39 9.23 -19.51 -17.22
N LEU A 40 8.58 -18.43 -16.79
CA LEU A 40 9.21 -17.28 -16.15
C LEU A 40 8.90 -17.22 -14.65
N LYS A 41 9.40 -18.20 -13.90
CA LYS A 41 9.17 -18.32 -12.44
C LYS A 41 9.55 -17.06 -11.67
N ARG A 42 10.63 -16.37 -12.07
CA ARG A 42 11.05 -15.13 -11.38
C ARG A 42 10.03 -14.01 -11.47
N MET A 43 9.10 -14.04 -12.43
CA MET A 43 8.07 -13.01 -12.57
C MET A 43 6.77 -13.41 -11.90
N TYR A 44 6.29 -14.63 -12.15
CA TYR A 44 4.97 -15.04 -11.71
C TYR A 44 4.97 -15.79 -10.37
N GLU A 45 6.10 -16.38 -9.97
CA GLU A 45 6.26 -17.11 -8.71
C GLU A 45 7.58 -16.77 -7.98
N PRO A 46 8.00 -15.49 -7.87
CA PRO A 46 9.27 -15.15 -7.24
C PRO A 46 9.35 -15.56 -5.77
N LYS A 47 8.26 -15.40 -5.01
CA LYS A 47 8.25 -15.67 -3.56
C LYS A 47 8.40 -17.15 -3.25
N SER A 48 7.76 -18.03 -4.02
CA SER A 48 7.84 -19.48 -3.80
C SER A 48 9.12 -20.09 -4.38
N SER A 49 9.58 -19.59 -5.52
CA SER A 49 10.66 -20.22 -6.29
C SER A 49 12.07 -19.81 -5.87
N PHE A 50 12.23 -18.62 -5.27
CA PHE A 50 13.53 -18.05 -4.92
C PHE A 50 13.55 -17.65 -3.44
N ASP A 51 14.75 -17.61 -2.88
CA ASP A 51 14.97 -17.19 -1.49
C ASP A 51 15.13 -15.66 -1.43
N LEU A 52 14.00 -14.96 -1.52
CA LEU A 52 13.93 -13.48 -1.60
C LEU A 52 13.25 -12.86 -0.39
N ILE A 53 12.59 -13.67 0.43
CA ILE A 53 11.79 -13.27 1.59
C ILE A 53 12.03 -14.34 2.66
N SER A 54 11.99 -13.94 3.93
CA SER A 54 11.98 -14.83 5.10
C SER A 54 11.18 -16.12 4.85
N ASP A 55 11.75 -17.27 5.26
CA ASP A 55 11.12 -18.59 5.10
C ASP A 55 9.70 -18.65 5.69
N GLU A 56 9.41 -17.90 6.75
CA GLU A 56 8.09 -17.81 7.39
C GLU A 56 6.98 -17.26 6.47
N LYS A 57 7.34 -16.41 5.50
CA LYS A 57 6.41 -15.72 4.60
C LYS A 57 6.40 -16.35 3.19
N LYS A 58 7.13 -17.44 3.02
CA LYS A 58 7.28 -18.12 1.73
C LYS A 58 6.02 -18.95 1.40
N PRO A 59 5.35 -18.66 0.27
CA PRO A 59 4.21 -19.48 -0.15
C PRO A 59 4.66 -20.80 -0.75
N GLU A 60 3.86 -21.85 -0.48
CA GLU A 60 3.96 -23.11 -1.20
C GLU A 60 3.71 -22.89 -2.71
N PRO A 61 4.50 -23.53 -3.58
CA PRO A 61 4.35 -23.39 -5.03
C PRO A 61 2.99 -23.94 -5.50
N LEU A 62 2.39 -23.27 -6.50
CA LEU A 62 1.11 -23.69 -7.06
C LEU A 62 1.27 -24.87 -8.05
N PRO A 63 0.20 -25.66 -8.27
CA PRO A 63 0.21 -26.70 -9.29
C PRO A 63 0.50 -26.15 -10.69
N ARG A 64 1.23 -26.94 -11.49
CA ARG A 64 1.65 -26.57 -12.85
C ARG A 64 0.54 -26.68 -13.90
N GLY A 65 -0.62 -27.25 -13.58
CA GLY A 65 -1.73 -27.36 -14.52
C GLY A 65 -2.32 -26.00 -14.90
N LEU A 66 -2.82 -25.87 -16.14
CA LEU A 66 -3.35 -24.62 -16.69
C LEU A 66 -4.41 -23.98 -15.77
N TRP A 67 -5.37 -24.76 -15.26
CA TRP A 67 -6.44 -24.27 -14.38
C TRP A 67 -6.37 -24.81 -12.94
N GLN A 68 -5.43 -25.70 -12.65
CA GLN A 68 -5.32 -26.38 -11.35
C GLN A 68 -4.88 -25.45 -10.21
N TRP A 69 -4.41 -24.24 -10.51
CA TRP A 69 -3.98 -23.24 -9.52
C TRP A 69 -5.14 -22.47 -8.89
N VAL A 70 -6.27 -22.33 -9.58
CA VAL A 70 -7.38 -21.47 -9.12
C VAL A 70 -8.03 -22.01 -7.85
N VAL A 71 -8.32 -23.31 -7.81
CA VAL A 71 -9.00 -23.93 -6.67
C VAL A 71 -8.12 -23.93 -5.40
N PRO A 72 -6.84 -24.34 -5.46
CA PRO A 72 -5.93 -24.23 -4.31
C PRO A 72 -5.77 -22.79 -3.83
N LEU A 73 -5.71 -21.82 -4.75
CA LEU A 73 -5.60 -20.40 -4.40
C LEU A 73 -6.84 -19.92 -3.64
N LEU A 74 -8.04 -20.23 -4.13
CA LEU A 74 -9.30 -19.85 -3.48
C LEU A 74 -9.57 -20.59 -2.17
N LYS A 75 -8.96 -21.77 -1.97
CA LYS A 75 -9.05 -22.55 -0.73
C LYS A 75 -8.05 -22.12 0.35
N LYS A 76 -7.12 -21.19 0.05
CA LYS A 76 -6.20 -20.68 1.07
C LYS A 76 -7.00 -19.96 2.17
N SER A 77 -6.62 -20.20 3.42
CA SER A 77 -7.29 -19.61 4.58
C SER A 77 -6.92 -18.14 4.74
N ASP A 78 -7.79 -17.37 5.39
CA ASP A 78 -7.51 -15.98 5.79
C ASP A 78 -6.18 -15.87 6.55
N ASN A 79 -5.89 -16.83 7.44
CA ASN A 79 -4.65 -16.86 8.22
C ASN A 79 -3.41 -16.93 7.31
N PHE A 80 -3.45 -17.79 6.30
CA PHE A 80 -2.37 -17.92 5.32
C PHE A 80 -2.19 -16.64 4.51
N VAL A 81 -3.30 -15.98 4.13
CA VAL A 81 -3.24 -14.70 3.42
C VAL A 81 -2.60 -13.60 4.27
N ILE A 82 -3.00 -13.49 5.54
CA ILE A 82 -2.45 -12.50 6.48
C ILE A 82 -0.95 -12.74 6.71
N GLN A 83 -0.51 -14.00 6.79
CA GLN A 83 0.90 -14.34 7.00
C GLN A 83 1.80 -13.96 5.81
N GLN A 84 1.28 -14.02 4.57
CA GLN A 84 2.11 -13.87 3.37
C GLN A 84 1.97 -12.53 2.65
N ALA A 85 0.80 -11.91 2.72
CA ALA A 85 0.50 -10.62 2.11
C ALA A 85 0.47 -9.47 3.13
N GLY A 86 0.67 -9.78 4.42
CA GLY A 86 0.52 -8.85 5.52
C GLY A 86 -0.94 -8.42 5.76
N LEU A 87 -1.11 -7.53 6.74
CA LEU A 87 -2.42 -7.02 7.14
C LEU A 87 -3.06 -6.14 6.06
N ASP A 88 -2.26 -5.31 5.39
CA ASP A 88 -2.74 -4.41 4.32
C ASP A 88 -3.26 -5.18 3.10
N GLY A 89 -2.52 -6.23 2.69
CA GLY A 89 -2.92 -7.08 1.58
C GLY A 89 -4.21 -7.85 1.87
N TYR A 90 -4.34 -8.38 3.09
CA TYR A 90 -5.57 -9.03 3.54
C TYR A 90 -6.78 -8.09 3.48
N PHE A 91 -6.66 -6.89 4.03
CA PHE A 91 -7.80 -5.96 4.05
C PHE A 91 -8.17 -5.43 2.65
N PHE A 92 -7.19 -5.29 1.76
CA PHE A 92 -7.48 -4.95 0.37
C PHE A 92 -8.28 -6.07 -0.33
N LEU A 93 -7.86 -7.33 -0.17
CA LEU A 93 -8.59 -8.48 -0.71
C LEU A 93 -9.98 -8.59 -0.11
N ARG A 94 -10.10 -8.37 1.20
CA ARG A 94 -11.37 -8.34 1.92
C ARG A 94 -12.29 -7.25 1.39
N TYR A 95 -11.78 -6.07 1.03
CA TYR A 95 -12.55 -5.00 0.38
C TYR A 95 -13.15 -5.45 -0.95
N LEU A 96 -12.34 -6.03 -1.84
CA LEU A 96 -12.80 -6.50 -3.14
C LEU A 96 -13.88 -7.58 -3.00
N PHE A 97 -13.65 -8.55 -2.12
CA PHE A 97 -14.60 -9.62 -1.85
C PHE A 97 -15.89 -9.09 -1.22
N LEU A 98 -15.80 -8.12 -0.31
CA LEU A 98 -16.96 -7.50 0.33
C LEU A 98 -17.89 -6.83 -0.69
N VAL A 99 -17.33 -6.04 -1.60
CA VAL A 99 -18.13 -5.37 -2.64
C VAL A 99 -18.79 -6.40 -3.55
N CYS A 100 -18.06 -7.44 -3.95
CA CYS A 100 -18.61 -8.57 -4.72
C CYS A 100 -19.78 -9.25 -3.98
N ALA A 101 -19.56 -9.70 -2.74
CA ALA A 101 -20.55 -10.40 -1.94
C ALA A 101 -21.80 -9.52 -1.69
N TYR A 102 -21.60 -8.23 -1.44
CA TYR A 102 -22.67 -7.28 -1.26
C TYR A 102 -23.51 -7.09 -2.53
N CYS A 103 -22.88 -7.04 -3.71
CA CYS A 103 -23.60 -7.01 -5.00
C CYS A 103 -24.45 -8.29 -5.19
N VAL A 104 -23.89 -9.47 -4.89
CA VAL A 104 -24.62 -10.76 -5.00
C VAL A 104 -25.85 -10.81 -4.11
N VAL A 105 -25.70 -10.43 -2.83
CA VAL A 105 -26.83 -10.39 -1.89
C VAL A 105 -27.87 -9.35 -2.33
N SER A 106 -27.42 -8.22 -2.87
CA SER A 106 -28.32 -7.17 -3.35
C SER A 106 -29.15 -7.57 -4.55
N MET A 107 -28.58 -8.37 -5.47
CA MET A 107 -29.33 -8.92 -6.61
C MET A 107 -30.54 -9.75 -6.17
N ALA A 108 -30.40 -10.54 -5.09
CA ALA A 108 -31.43 -11.48 -4.65
C ALA A 108 -32.77 -10.80 -4.29
N TYR A 109 -32.74 -9.59 -3.73
CA TYR A 109 -33.97 -8.85 -3.41
C TYR A 109 -34.28 -7.72 -4.39
N MET A 110 -33.28 -7.07 -4.99
CA MET A 110 -33.54 -5.96 -5.91
C MET A 110 -34.05 -6.41 -7.27
N TYR A 111 -33.59 -7.55 -7.81
CA TYR A 111 -34.01 -7.97 -9.16
C TYR A 111 -35.50 -8.32 -9.23
N PRO A 112 -36.07 -9.14 -8.32
CA PRO A 112 -37.49 -9.45 -8.37
C PRO A 112 -38.39 -8.20 -8.27
N ILE A 113 -37.98 -7.21 -7.47
CA ILE A 113 -38.78 -6.00 -7.21
C ILE A 113 -38.56 -4.95 -8.31
N LEU A 114 -37.31 -4.54 -8.58
CA LEU A 114 -37.04 -3.44 -9.49
C LEU A 114 -37.17 -3.83 -10.95
N PHE A 115 -36.83 -5.06 -11.37
CA PHE A 115 -37.05 -5.45 -12.76
C PHE A 115 -38.53 -5.57 -13.10
N SER A 116 -39.37 -6.08 -12.18
CA SER A 116 -40.82 -6.15 -12.42
C SER A 116 -41.45 -4.75 -12.47
N VAL A 117 -41.02 -3.83 -11.60
CA VAL A 117 -41.51 -2.44 -11.59
C VAL A 117 -41.03 -1.65 -12.82
N ASN A 118 -39.77 -1.85 -13.24
CA ASN A 118 -39.17 -1.12 -14.37
C ASN A 118 -39.67 -1.63 -15.72
N ALA A 119 -39.83 -2.95 -15.88
CA ALA A 119 -40.21 -3.55 -17.17
C ALA A 119 -41.71 -3.44 -17.47
N SER A 120 -42.56 -3.41 -16.43
CA SER A 120 -44.02 -3.30 -16.64
C SER A 120 -44.42 -1.88 -17.04
N ASN A 121 -45.45 -1.69 -17.86
CA ASN A 121 -46.14 -0.42 -18.16
C ASN A 121 -45.25 0.85 -18.20
N GLY A 122 -44.13 0.76 -18.92
CA GLY A 122 -43.10 1.80 -18.98
C GLY A 122 -43.17 2.69 -20.22
N ASN A 123 -42.05 3.34 -20.55
CA ASN A 123 -41.88 4.17 -21.75
C ASN A 123 -41.65 3.37 -23.05
N HIS A 124 -41.87 2.05 -23.02
CA HIS A 124 -41.61 1.12 -24.14
C HIS A 124 -40.16 1.15 -24.65
N GLU A 125 -39.21 1.40 -23.75
CA GLU A 125 -37.79 1.28 -24.07
C GLU A 125 -37.41 -0.16 -24.41
N ASN A 126 -36.45 -0.31 -25.33
CA ASN A 126 -36.01 -1.63 -25.80
C ASN A 126 -34.70 -2.06 -25.16
N GLY A 127 -34.47 -3.38 -25.07
CA GLY A 127 -33.16 -3.91 -24.69
C GLY A 127 -32.87 -3.85 -23.18
N LEU A 128 -31.71 -3.35 -22.79
CA LEU A 128 -31.33 -3.23 -21.37
C LEU A 128 -31.98 -2.00 -20.69
N ASP A 129 -32.35 -0.99 -21.47
CA ASP A 129 -32.92 0.26 -20.94
C ASP A 129 -34.33 0.03 -20.37
N GLN A 130 -35.03 -1.01 -20.82
CA GLN A 130 -36.34 -1.43 -20.26
C GLN A 130 -36.24 -1.83 -18.77
N LEU A 131 -35.05 -2.22 -18.31
CA LEU A 131 -34.79 -2.67 -16.94
C LEU A 131 -34.30 -1.53 -16.03
N ALA A 132 -34.12 -0.33 -16.56
CA ALA A 132 -33.61 0.83 -15.83
C ALA A 132 -34.76 1.77 -15.40
N PHE A 133 -34.46 2.67 -14.45
CA PHE A 133 -35.38 3.69 -13.96
C PHE A 133 -35.97 4.57 -15.08
N GLN A 134 -35.23 4.75 -16.19
CA GLN A 134 -35.66 5.55 -17.34
C GLN A 134 -36.98 5.06 -17.97
N ASN A 135 -37.29 3.77 -17.83
CA ASN A 135 -38.51 3.20 -18.35
C ASN A 135 -39.73 3.48 -17.44
N VAL A 136 -39.55 4.02 -16.22
CA VAL A 136 -40.63 4.22 -15.26
C VAL A 136 -41.39 5.53 -15.50
N LYS A 137 -42.63 5.42 -15.98
CA LYS A 137 -43.51 6.57 -16.28
C LYS A 137 -44.32 7.10 -15.10
N HIS A 138 -44.84 6.21 -14.25
CA HIS A 138 -45.84 6.57 -13.23
C HIS A 138 -45.20 6.95 -11.87
N PRO A 139 -45.56 8.09 -11.27
CA PRO A 139 -44.99 8.53 -9.98
C PRO A 139 -45.21 7.56 -8.82
N GLY A 140 -46.32 6.81 -8.82
CA GLY A 140 -46.60 5.79 -7.79
C GLY A 140 -45.60 4.63 -7.76
N ARG A 141 -44.82 4.44 -8.82
CA ARG A 141 -43.80 3.37 -8.89
C ARG A 141 -42.45 3.79 -8.32
N TYR A 142 -42.23 5.09 -8.14
CA TYR A 142 -41.02 5.62 -7.52
C TYR A 142 -40.85 5.16 -6.07
N TYR A 143 -41.95 4.86 -5.35
CA TYR A 143 -41.90 4.30 -4.01
C TYR A 143 -41.11 2.98 -3.94
N ALA A 144 -41.20 2.12 -4.97
CA ALA A 144 -40.42 0.89 -5.01
C ALA A 144 -38.91 1.18 -5.01
N HIS A 145 -38.46 2.16 -5.79
CA HIS A 145 -37.05 2.57 -5.81
C HIS A 145 -36.60 3.22 -4.50
N VAL A 146 -37.46 4.02 -3.86
CA VAL A 146 -37.15 4.62 -2.55
C VAL A 146 -36.92 3.53 -1.51
N PHE A 147 -37.87 2.60 -1.34
CA PHE A 147 -37.78 1.56 -0.31
C PHE A 147 -36.68 0.54 -0.60
N CYS A 148 -36.50 0.12 -1.86
CA CYS A 148 -35.33 -0.69 -2.25
C CYS A 148 -34.02 0.05 -1.98
N GLY A 149 -33.97 1.35 -2.25
CA GLY A 149 -32.82 2.20 -1.94
C GLY A 149 -32.54 2.28 -0.44
N TRP A 150 -33.55 2.40 0.42
CA TRP A 150 -33.37 2.37 1.87
C TRP A 150 -32.75 1.06 2.34
N VAL A 151 -33.31 -0.07 1.89
CA VAL A 151 -32.80 -1.40 2.21
C VAL A 151 -31.35 -1.55 1.75
N PHE A 152 -31.05 -1.16 0.51
CA PHE A 152 -29.70 -1.20 -0.03
C PHE A 152 -28.73 -0.32 0.78
N TYR A 153 -28.98 0.98 0.87
CA TYR A 153 -28.04 1.89 1.53
C TYR A 153 -27.86 1.59 3.02
N TRP A 154 -28.93 1.27 3.76
CA TRP A 154 -28.83 1.03 5.20
C TRP A 154 -28.24 -0.33 5.54
N ILE A 155 -28.51 -1.39 4.75
CA ILE A 155 -27.79 -2.66 4.92
C ILE A 155 -26.30 -2.46 4.68
N PHE A 156 -25.90 -1.67 3.66
CA PHE A 156 -24.49 -1.39 3.45
C PHE A 156 -23.87 -0.60 4.62
N MET A 157 -24.57 0.41 5.16
CA MET A 157 -24.09 1.12 6.36
C MET A 157 -23.91 0.16 7.55
N PHE A 158 -24.80 -0.82 7.71
CA PHE A 158 -24.66 -1.88 8.71
C PHE A 158 -23.46 -2.80 8.41
N VAL A 159 -23.22 -3.14 7.15
CA VAL A 159 -22.03 -3.88 6.73
C VAL A 159 -20.76 -3.08 7.06
N VAL A 160 -20.72 -1.78 6.79
CA VAL A 160 -19.59 -0.90 7.16
C VAL A 160 -19.39 -0.90 8.67
N TYR A 161 -20.44 -0.75 9.48
CA TYR A 161 -20.35 -0.88 10.94
C TYR A 161 -19.71 -2.20 11.37
N ARG A 162 -20.17 -3.31 10.78
CA ARG A 162 -19.68 -4.65 11.09
C ARG A 162 -18.20 -4.80 10.74
N GLU A 163 -17.78 -4.31 9.57
CA GLU A 163 -16.39 -4.39 9.14
C GLU A 163 -15.47 -3.44 9.89
N LEU A 164 -15.94 -2.26 10.30
CA LEU A 164 -15.17 -1.36 11.18
C LEU A 164 -14.92 -2.01 12.54
N PHE A 165 -15.92 -2.72 13.08
CA PHE A 165 -15.75 -3.48 14.32
C PHE A 165 -14.72 -4.60 14.15
N PHE A 166 -14.81 -5.38 13.06
CA PHE A 166 -13.82 -6.42 12.75
C PHE A 166 -12.41 -5.86 12.53
N TYR A 167 -12.27 -4.80 11.74
CA TYR A 167 -11.01 -4.11 11.50
C TYR A 167 -10.37 -3.65 12.80
N ASN A 168 -11.15 -2.98 13.65
CA ASN A 168 -10.67 -2.45 14.91
C ASN A 168 -10.19 -3.58 15.85
N SER A 169 -10.98 -4.63 16.03
CA SER A 169 -10.57 -5.78 16.84
C SER A 169 -9.33 -6.46 16.28
N MET A 170 -9.24 -6.65 14.96
CA MET A 170 -8.07 -7.24 14.30
C MET A 170 -6.81 -6.39 14.50
N ARG A 171 -6.93 -5.08 14.29
CA ARG A 171 -5.84 -4.13 14.51
C ARG A 171 -5.36 -4.16 15.95
N GLN A 172 -6.27 -4.14 16.92
CA GLN A 172 -5.93 -4.17 18.34
C GLN A 172 -5.21 -5.47 18.71
N VAL A 173 -5.74 -6.62 18.29
CA VAL A 173 -5.13 -7.94 18.49
C VAL A 173 -3.72 -7.98 17.91
N VAL A 174 -3.55 -7.54 16.65
CA VAL A 174 -2.23 -7.51 15.99
C VAL A 174 -1.26 -6.59 16.72
N LEU A 175 -1.66 -5.36 17.07
CA LEU A 175 -0.76 -4.40 17.70
C LEU A 175 -0.35 -4.78 19.12
N SER A 176 -1.21 -5.53 19.83
CA SER A 176 -0.92 -6.09 21.16
C SER A 176 -0.13 -7.41 21.12
N SER A 177 0.04 -8.00 19.94
CA SER A 177 0.71 -9.29 19.80
C SER A 177 2.21 -9.16 20.09
N PRO A 178 2.89 -10.20 20.61
CA PRO A 178 4.32 -10.17 20.89
C PRO A 178 5.18 -9.61 19.75
N ARG A 179 4.86 -9.99 18.50
CA ARG A 179 5.56 -9.52 17.30
C ARG A 179 5.54 -8.01 17.13
N TYR A 180 4.41 -7.37 17.39
CA TYR A 180 4.27 -5.91 17.23
C TYR A 180 4.57 -5.15 18.51
N ALA A 181 4.23 -5.69 19.67
CA ALA A 181 4.35 -5.02 20.95
C ALA A 181 5.82 -4.77 21.34
N LYS A 182 6.70 -5.76 21.06
CA LYS A 182 8.14 -5.66 21.33
C LYS A 182 8.91 -4.87 20.27
N LYS A 183 8.33 -4.69 19.07
CA LYS A 183 8.92 -3.93 17.98
C LYS A 183 9.33 -2.52 18.43
N LEU A 184 10.54 -2.11 18.07
CA LEU A 184 11.10 -0.81 18.44
C LEU A 184 10.18 0.36 18.02
N SER A 185 9.55 0.28 16.85
CA SER A 185 8.63 1.32 16.37
C SER A 185 7.35 1.43 17.19
N SER A 186 6.88 0.35 17.84
CA SER A 186 5.72 0.37 18.73
C SER A 186 6.02 0.99 20.09
N ARG A 187 7.28 0.90 20.55
CA ARG A 187 7.76 1.49 21.80
C ARG A 187 8.32 2.91 21.63
N THR A 188 8.47 3.38 20.39
CA THR A 188 9.01 4.71 20.09
C THR A 188 7.92 5.71 19.69
N VAL A 189 7.89 6.87 20.33
CA VAL A 189 7.01 8.00 19.97
C VAL A 189 7.81 9.12 19.32
N LEU A 190 7.31 9.62 18.20
CA LEU A 190 7.78 10.84 17.54
C LEU A 190 6.97 12.03 18.05
N PHE A 191 7.64 13.03 18.61
CA PHE A 191 7.08 14.34 18.91
C PHE A 191 7.60 15.37 17.91
N GLN A 192 6.70 16.14 17.31
CA GLN A 192 7.05 17.22 16.38
C GLN A 192 6.80 18.59 17.01
N THR A 193 7.38 19.65 16.44
CA THR A 193 7.27 21.04 16.93
C THR A 193 7.74 21.18 18.39
N VAL A 194 8.84 20.50 18.70
CA VAL A 194 9.43 20.48 20.04
C VAL A 194 10.06 21.84 20.36
N PRO A 195 9.69 22.49 21.50
CA PRO A 195 10.33 23.73 21.96
C PRO A 195 11.82 23.54 22.27
N GLU A 196 12.61 24.61 22.12
CA GLU A 196 14.08 24.56 22.28
C GLU A 196 14.55 24.01 23.63
N GLN A 197 13.82 24.31 24.71
CA GLN A 197 14.11 23.78 26.05
C GLN A 197 14.16 22.25 26.09
N TYR A 198 13.28 21.58 25.32
CA TYR A 198 13.15 20.13 25.29
C TYR A 198 13.97 19.49 24.15
N LEU A 199 14.76 20.26 23.40
CA LEU A 199 15.75 19.75 22.45
C LEU A 199 17.05 19.35 23.17
N SER A 200 16.90 18.71 24.33
CA SER A 200 17.97 18.15 25.16
C SER A 200 17.47 16.83 25.76
N GLU A 201 18.27 15.78 25.67
CA GLU A 201 17.87 14.43 26.09
C GLU A 201 17.48 14.41 27.57
N ARG A 202 18.26 15.10 28.42
CA ARG A 202 18.03 15.19 29.86
C ARG A 202 16.76 15.96 30.21
N GLU A 203 16.48 17.05 29.50
CA GLU A 203 15.28 17.86 29.78
C GLU A 203 14.01 17.19 29.25
N PHE A 204 14.11 16.53 28.09
CA PHE A 204 12.98 15.79 27.53
C PHE A 204 12.62 14.59 28.42
N ALA A 205 13.61 13.84 28.91
CA ALA A 205 13.39 12.66 29.75
C ALA A 205 12.60 12.98 31.04
N LYS A 206 12.66 14.22 31.56
CA LYS A 206 11.87 14.65 32.74
C LYS A 206 10.36 14.72 32.49
N LEU A 207 9.91 14.71 31.23
CA LEU A 207 8.50 14.84 30.88
C LEU A 207 7.70 13.54 31.08
N PHE A 208 8.35 12.38 31.05
CA PHE A 208 7.67 11.09 31.08
C PHE A 208 8.45 10.07 31.91
N ASP A 209 7.71 9.15 32.54
CA ASP A 209 8.29 7.98 33.19
C ASP A 209 8.50 6.85 32.19
N GLY A 210 9.50 5.99 32.46
CA GLY A 210 9.80 4.84 31.62
C GLY A 210 10.44 5.16 30.27
N VAL A 211 11.09 6.31 30.16
CA VAL A 211 11.91 6.68 29.01
C VAL A 211 13.21 5.88 29.03
N GLN A 212 13.43 5.09 27.99
CA GLN A 212 14.65 4.29 27.82
C GLN A 212 15.71 5.07 27.03
N ARG A 213 15.33 5.67 25.90
CA ARG A 213 16.24 6.43 25.01
C ARG A 213 15.54 7.62 24.40
N VAL A 214 16.30 8.69 24.17
CA VAL A 214 15.84 9.89 23.48
C VAL A 214 16.77 10.17 22.32
N TRP A 215 16.21 10.26 21.11
CA TRP A 215 16.94 10.66 19.92
C TRP A 215 16.49 12.04 19.46
N ILE A 216 17.40 13.01 19.54
CA ILE A 216 17.18 14.33 18.98
C ILE A 216 17.61 14.31 17.53
N THR A 217 16.66 14.58 16.64
CA THR A 217 16.99 14.62 15.21
C THR A 217 17.85 15.84 14.91
N ARG A 218 19.05 15.63 14.38
CA ARG A 218 19.97 16.69 13.95
C ARG A 218 20.26 16.54 12.47
N GLY A 219 20.40 17.65 11.76
CA GLY A 219 20.82 17.62 10.36
C GLY A 219 21.25 18.96 9.76
N GLY A 220 21.26 20.02 10.56
CA GLY A 220 21.73 21.36 10.16
C GLY A 220 21.17 21.81 8.79
N ASN A 221 22.03 22.42 7.97
CA ASN A 221 21.70 22.89 6.63
C ASN A 221 21.72 21.78 5.55
N ASN A 222 21.46 20.51 5.91
CA ASN A 222 21.43 19.38 4.98
C ASN A 222 22.75 19.13 4.20
N LYS A 223 23.86 19.75 4.65
CA LYS A 223 25.17 19.69 3.98
C LYS A 223 25.73 18.26 4.01
N LEU A 224 25.65 17.59 5.17
CA LEU A 224 26.11 16.21 5.33
C LEU A 224 25.40 15.25 4.37
N ALA A 225 24.08 15.28 4.32
CA ALA A 225 23.32 14.40 3.42
C ALA A 225 23.62 14.68 1.95
N SER A 226 23.79 15.95 1.56
CA SER A 226 24.17 16.30 0.19
C SER A 226 25.55 15.75 -0.20
N LYS A 227 26.50 15.72 0.75
CA LYS A 227 27.86 15.21 0.55
C LYS A 227 27.88 13.68 0.52
N VAL A 228 27.15 13.03 1.42
CA VAL A 228 26.94 11.57 1.43
C VAL A 228 26.30 11.12 0.11
N ALA A 229 25.19 11.75 -0.31
CA ALA A 229 24.54 11.44 -1.58
C ALA A 229 25.47 11.66 -2.78
N LYS A 230 26.30 12.71 -2.76
CA LYS A 230 27.31 12.95 -3.79
C LYS A 230 28.39 11.87 -3.81
N ARG A 231 28.93 11.48 -2.65
CA ARG A 231 29.88 10.37 -2.49
C ARG A 231 29.31 9.08 -3.05
N ASP A 232 28.11 8.68 -2.61
CA ASP A 232 27.49 7.43 -3.03
C ASP A 232 27.20 7.43 -4.54
N SER A 233 26.79 8.57 -5.10
CA SER A 233 26.63 8.73 -6.55
C SER A 233 27.95 8.58 -7.32
N MET A 234 29.07 9.07 -6.76
CA MET A 234 30.41 8.95 -7.35
C MET A 234 30.93 7.52 -7.27
N VAL A 235 30.71 6.81 -6.16
CA VAL A 235 31.05 5.39 -6.02
C VAL A 235 30.24 4.55 -7.01
N ALA A 236 28.93 4.80 -7.14
CA ALA A 236 28.11 4.14 -8.14
C ALA A 236 28.58 4.44 -9.58
N GLN A 237 29.02 5.67 -9.86
CA GLN A 237 29.63 6.01 -11.15
C GLN A 237 30.95 5.26 -11.37
N LEU A 238 31.80 5.16 -10.36
CA LEU A 238 33.08 4.43 -10.41
C LEU A 238 32.83 2.94 -10.72
N GLU A 239 31.88 2.31 -10.03
CA GLU A 239 31.49 0.92 -10.28
C GLU A 239 31.04 0.70 -11.74
N ASN A 240 30.20 1.62 -12.27
CA ASN A 240 29.76 1.55 -13.66
C ASN A 240 30.93 1.70 -14.65
N VAL A 241 31.85 2.61 -14.37
CA VAL A 241 33.01 2.89 -15.21
C VAL A 241 34.00 1.72 -15.22
N LEU A 242 34.32 1.15 -14.06
CA LEU A 242 35.26 0.04 -13.93
C LEU A 242 34.74 -1.23 -14.62
N ASN A 243 33.48 -1.60 -14.37
CA ASN A 243 32.88 -2.76 -15.05
C ASN A 243 32.84 -2.55 -16.58
N LYS A 244 32.60 -1.33 -17.06
CA LYS A 244 32.68 -0.99 -18.49
C LYS A 244 34.11 -1.09 -19.03
N TYR A 245 35.10 -0.66 -18.25
CA TYR A 245 36.51 -0.73 -18.62
C TYR A 245 36.98 -2.19 -18.74
N ILE A 246 36.69 -3.03 -17.74
CA ILE A 246 37.00 -4.47 -17.74
C ILE A 246 36.32 -5.18 -18.92
N LYS A 247 35.01 -4.95 -19.13
CA LYS A 247 34.26 -5.53 -20.25
C LYS A 247 34.84 -5.15 -21.62
N ASN A 248 35.31 -3.91 -21.77
CA ASN A 248 35.98 -3.48 -23.00
C ASN A 248 37.37 -4.12 -23.16
N GLY A 249 38.10 -4.32 -22.06
CA GLY A 249 39.37 -5.05 -22.02
C GLY A 249 39.22 -6.48 -22.51
N VAL A 250 38.30 -7.24 -21.89
CA VAL A 250 37.96 -8.63 -22.26
C VAL A 250 37.59 -8.74 -23.75
N LYS A 251 36.75 -7.83 -24.26
CA LYS A 251 36.37 -7.82 -25.68
C LYS A 251 37.54 -7.54 -26.63
N LYS A 252 38.53 -6.74 -26.20
CA LYS A 252 39.73 -6.49 -27.01
C LYS A 252 40.69 -7.68 -26.97
N VAL A 253 40.91 -8.28 -25.80
CA VAL A 253 41.71 -9.52 -25.69
C VAL A 253 41.13 -10.62 -26.55
N LYS A 254 39.79 -10.79 -26.55
CA LYS A 254 39.13 -11.73 -27.46
C LYS A 254 39.43 -11.46 -28.94
N LYS A 255 39.48 -10.19 -29.36
CA LYS A 255 39.85 -9.82 -30.74
C LYS A 255 41.32 -10.11 -31.04
N VAL A 256 42.20 -9.94 -30.05
CA VAL A 256 43.63 -10.27 -30.16
C VAL A 256 43.81 -11.79 -30.26
N ARG A 257 43.21 -12.58 -29.36
CA ARG A 257 43.20 -14.06 -29.42
C ARG A 257 42.63 -14.60 -30.73
N LYS A 258 41.60 -13.95 -31.30
CA LYS A 258 41.06 -14.34 -32.62
C LYS A 258 42.08 -14.13 -33.76
N LYS A 259 42.99 -13.17 -33.64
CA LYS A 259 44.06 -12.90 -34.61
C LYS A 259 45.33 -13.71 -34.34
N THR A 260 45.62 -13.98 -33.07
CA THR A 260 46.83 -14.66 -32.60
C THR A 260 46.46 -15.59 -31.43
N PRO A 261 46.22 -16.89 -31.69
CA PRO A 261 45.74 -17.83 -30.67
C PRO A 261 46.67 -18.02 -29.46
N ASP A 262 47.99 -18.00 -29.67
CA ASP A 262 49.01 -18.30 -28.63
C ASP A 262 49.60 -17.05 -27.95
N ALA A 263 48.95 -15.90 -28.07
CA ALA A 263 49.46 -14.67 -27.45
C ALA A 263 49.37 -14.75 -25.91
N MET A 264 50.50 -14.55 -25.23
CA MET A 264 50.57 -14.43 -23.77
C MET A 264 49.83 -13.16 -23.33
N ILE A 265 48.84 -13.30 -22.45
CA ILE A 265 47.98 -12.20 -22.01
C ILE A 265 48.55 -11.60 -20.72
N SER A 266 48.74 -10.29 -20.72
CA SER A 266 49.13 -9.53 -19.53
C SER A 266 47.89 -9.20 -18.69
N SER A 267 48.04 -9.17 -17.36
CA SER A 267 47.01 -8.75 -16.41
C SER A 267 46.81 -7.23 -16.33
N ASP A 268 47.66 -6.44 -17.01
CA ASP A 268 47.49 -4.99 -17.10
C ASP A 268 46.59 -4.60 -18.29
N ILE A 269 45.41 -4.05 -17.99
CA ILE A 269 44.44 -3.56 -18.98
C ILE A 269 45.04 -2.41 -19.83
N GLY A 270 45.97 -1.64 -19.27
CA GLY A 270 46.58 -0.47 -19.91
C GLY A 270 47.28 -0.79 -21.22
N GLN A 271 47.83 -2.00 -21.36
CA GLN A 271 48.49 -2.47 -22.59
C GLN A 271 47.50 -2.66 -23.75
N TYR A 272 46.24 -3.03 -23.44
CA TYR A 272 45.19 -3.24 -24.45
C TYR A 272 44.36 -1.96 -24.69
N ILE A 273 44.23 -1.11 -23.68
CA ILE A 273 43.50 0.15 -23.75
C ILE A 273 44.43 1.27 -23.28
N PRO A 274 45.03 2.04 -24.22
CA PRO A 274 45.87 3.18 -23.86
C PRO A 274 45.04 4.24 -23.11
N GLU A 275 45.70 5.02 -22.27
CA GLU A 275 45.06 5.97 -21.34
C GLU A 275 44.10 6.94 -22.05
N ASN A 276 44.45 7.41 -23.24
CA ASN A 276 43.62 8.30 -24.06
C ASN A 276 42.26 7.68 -24.51
N LYS A 277 42.10 6.36 -24.39
CA LYS A 277 40.86 5.62 -24.70
C LYS A 277 40.13 5.13 -23.44
N ARG A 278 40.55 5.54 -22.24
CA ARG A 278 39.82 5.26 -21.00
C ARG A 278 38.45 5.96 -20.99
N PRO A 279 37.46 5.43 -20.23
CA PRO A 279 36.14 6.04 -20.15
C PRO A 279 36.23 7.47 -19.58
N THR A 280 35.62 8.41 -20.29
CA THR A 280 35.64 9.83 -19.93
C THR A 280 34.22 10.32 -19.71
N HIS A 281 34.04 11.29 -18.82
CA HIS A 281 32.78 12.00 -18.63
C HIS A 281 33.02 13.51 -18.63
N ARG A 282 31.95 14.29 -18.78
CA ARG A 282 31.99 15.74 -18.63
C ARG A 282 31.44 16.12 -17.27
N LEU A 283 32.10 17.05 -16.59
CA LEU A 283 31.66 17.57 -15.28
C LEU A 283 30.27 18.21 -15.33
N LYS A 284 29.91 18.76 -16.50
CA LYS A 284 28.56 19.21 -16.83
C LYS A 284 28.17 18.59 -18.18
N PRO A 285 26.95 18.04 -18.33
CA PRO A 285 26.58 17.18 -19.47
C PRO A 285 26.75 17.83 -20.85
N ILE A 286 26.85 19.16 -20.95
CA ILE A 286 26.95 19.90 -22.22
C ILE A 286 28.17 20.82 -22.26
N ILE A 287 28.43 21.60 -21.20
CA ILE A 287 29.44 22.69 -21.21
C ILE A 287 30.73 22.30 -20.47
N GLY A 288 30.76 21.18 -19.75
CA GLY A 288 31.86 20.82 -18.87
C GLY A 288 33.11 20.31 -19.58
N ARG A 289 34.28 20.55 -18.96
CA ARG A 289 35.55 19.91 -19.32
C ARG A 289 35.39 18.39 -19.27
N LYS A 290 35.96 17.72 -20.28
CA LYS A 290 36.03 16.27 -20.37
C LYS A 290 37.22 15.80 -19.54
N VAL A 291 36.98 14.90 -18.60
CA VAL A 291 37.99 14.36 -17.68
C VAL A 291 38.00 12.83 -17.77
N ASP A 292 39.14 12.21 -17.48
CA ASP A 292 39.20 10.76 -17.27
C ASP A 292 38.38 10.43 -16.02
N SER A 293 37.37 9.57 -16.20
CA SER A 293 36.45 9.24 -15.12
C SER A 293 37.13 8.49 -14.00
N ILE A 294 38.08 7.60 -14.29
CA ILE A 294 38.72 6.77 -13.26
C ILE A 294 39.60 7.66 -12.38
N SER A 295 40.55 8.39 -12.98
CA SER A 295 41.45 9.27 -12.24
C SER A 295 40.70 10.35 -11.44
N TYR A 296 39.70 10.98 -12.04
CA TYR A 296 38.91 12.00 -11.34
C TYR A 296 38.13 11.45 -10.14
N LEU A 297 37.48 10.29 -10.30
CA LEU A 297 36.70 9.67 -9.21
C LEU A 297 37.63 9.17 -8.10
N SER A 298 38.76 8.54 -8.44
CA SER A 298 39.77 8.10 -7.48
C SER A 298 40.39 9.25 -6.67
N GLU A 299 40.50 10.46 -7.25
CA GLU A 299 40.97 11.64 -6.52
C GLU A 299 39.88 12.28 -5.65
N MET A 300 38.64 12.29 -6.13
CA MET A 300 37.54 13.02 -5.47
C MET A 300 36.87 12.23 -4.35
N ILE A 301 36.80 10.90 -4.43
CA ILE A 301 36.15 10.06 -3.41
C ILE A 301 36.84 10.20 -2.04
N PRO A 302 38.18 10.10 -1.90
CA PRO A 302 38.86 10.29 -0.62
C PRO A 302 38.65 11.69 -0.03
N LYS A 303 38.67 12.72 -0.88
CA LYS A 303 38.38 14.11 -0.45
C LYS A 303 36.97 14.21 0.13
N LEU A 304 35.99 13.60 -0.53
CA LEU A 304 34.62 13.56 -0.04
C LEU A 304 34.46 12.70 1.22
N ASN A 305 35.17 11.58 1.34
CA ASN A 305 35.15 10.74 2.53
C ASN A 305 35.67 11.53 3.74
N LYS A 306 36.81 12.21 3.60
CA LYS A 306 37.36 13.07 4.64
C LYS A 306 36.39 14.19 5.04
N GLU A 307 35.79 14.87 4.05
CA GLU A 307 34.77 15.89 4.33
C GLU A 307 33.54 15.32 5.04
N VAL A 308 33.11 14.10 4.69
CA VAL A 308 31.98 13.42 5.33
C VAL A 308 32.34 13.03 6.76
N GLU A 309 33.53 12.46 7.01
CA GLU A 309 34.03 12.12 8.34
C GLU A 309 34.12 13.36 9.24
N GLU A 310 34.67 14.47 8.73
CA GLU A 310 34.71 15.75 9.45
C GLU A 310 33.30 16.27 9.81
N LEU A 311 32.32 16.11 8.91
CA LEU A 311 30.94 16.51 9.15
C LEU A 311 30.20 15.55 10.09
N GLN A 312 30.53 14.25 10.06
CA GLN A 312 29.99 13.23 10.96
C GLN A 312 30.55 13.39 12.37
N ALA A 313 31.85 13.68 12.52
CA ALA A 313 32.46 13.99 13.82
C ALA A 313 31.82 15.22 14.49
N ASN A 314 31.44 16.21 13.69
CA ASN A 314 30.75 17.42 14.18
C ASN A 314 29.22 17.25 14.30
N TYR A 315 28.65 16.06 14.07
CA TYR A 315 27.20 15.85 14.03
C TYR A 315 26.50 16.24 15.33
N VAL A 316 27.07 15.87 16.48
CA VAL A 316 26.50 16.14 17.81
C VAL A 316 26.37 17.64 18.09
N ASN A 317 27.26 18.46 17.52
CA ASN A 317 27.26 19.91 17.69
C ASN A 317 26.35 20.64 16.69
N GLN A 318 25.71 19.94 15.75
CA GLN A 318 24.79 20.57 14.81
C GLN A 318 23.48 20.99 15.47
N TYR A 319 22.89 22.05 14.95
CA TYR A 319 21.59 22.54 15.39
C TYR A 319 20.51 21.46 15.25
N PRO A 320 19.73 21.19 16.31
CA PRO A 320 18.68 20.19 16.30
C PRO A 320 17.49 20.63 15.43
N PHE A 321 16.80 19.65 14.86
CA PHE A 321 15.48 19.87 14.28
C PHE A 321 14.43 19.93 15.39
N HIS A 322 13.24 20.42 15.06
CA HIS A 322 12.11 20.52 15.98
C HIS A 322 11.37 19.18 16.18
N SER A 323 12.06 18.04 16.12
CA SER A 323 11.47 16.72 16.32
C SER A 323 12.37 15.82 17.18
N VAL A 324 11.74 15.05 18.06
CA VAL A 324 12.40 14.13 18.98
C VAL A 324 11.71 12.76 18.90
N PHE A 325 12.50 11.69 18.85
CA PHE A 325 12.03 10.32 19.01
C PHE A 325 12.35 9.85 20.43
N VAL A 326 11.42 9.15 21.06
CA VAL A 326 11.52 8.71 22.45
C VAL A 326 11.13 7.25 22.52
N GLU A 327 12.07 6.38 22.87
CA GLU A 327 11.79 4.98 23.19
C GLU A 327 11.40 4.86 24.65
N PHE A 328 10.31 4.13 24.88
CA PHE A 328 9.81 3.75 26.19
C PHE A 328 10.11 2.27 26.48
N GLU A 329 10.12 1.88 27.75
CA GLU A 329 10.33 0.48 28.12
C GLU A 329 9.24 -0.44 27.55
N SER A 330 7.99 0.05 27.49
CA SER A 330 6.84 -0.72 27.00
C SER A 330 5.98 0.04 25.99
N GLN A 331 5.26 -0.69 25.14
CA GLN A 331 4.29 -0.11 24.20
C GLN A 331 3.18 0.66 24.94
N TYR A 332 2.79 0.18 26.13
CA TYR A 332 1.82 0.85 26.99
C TYR A 332 2.24 2.30 27.32
N GLN A 333 3.47 2.52 27.79
CA GLN A 333 3.96 3.86 28.10
C GLN A 333 4.01 4.75 26.86
N ALA A 334 4.47 4.22 25.73
CA ALA A 334 4.46 4.95 24.47
C ALA A 334 3.03 5.43 24.10
N GLN A 335 2.01 4.59 24.31
CA GLN A 335 0.62 4.93 24.02
C GLN A 335 0.01 5.92 25.01
N ILE A 336 0.42 5.87 26.29
CA ILE A 336 0.05 6.88 27.29
C ILE A 336 0.71 8.23 26.97
N ALA A 337 2.01 8.24 26.65
CA ALA A 337 2.74 9.45 26.26
C ALA A 337 2.16 10.08 24.98
N LEU A 338 1.68 9.26 24.05
CA LEU A 338 1.04 9.71 22.82
C LEU A 338 -0.32 10.40 23.05
N GLN A 339 -1.09 9.95 24.04
CA GLN A 339 -2.46 10.41 24.31
C GLN A 339 -2.54 11.52 25.37
N THR A 340 -1.49 11.70 26.17
CA THR A 340 -1.41 12.75 27.19
C THR A 340 -1.13 14.12 26.55
N VAL A 341 -1.63 15.17 27.19
CA VAL A 341 -1.30 16.55 26.80
C VAL A 341 0.11 16.85 27.29
N THR A 342 1.03 17.02 26.36
CA THR A 342 2.48 17.09 26.64
C THR A 342 2.99 18.49 26.93
N HIS A 343 2.31 19.53 26.44
CA HIS A 343 2.77 20.91 26.57
C HIS A 343 1.61 21.89 26.77
N HIS A 344 1.87 22.98 27.51
CA HIS A 344 0.86 23.99 27.85
C HIS A 344 0.60 25.00 26.72
N LEU A 345 1.59 25.25 25.83
CA LEU A 345 1.41 26.11 24.66
C LEU A 345 0.70 25.37 23.50
N PRO A 346 -0.18 26.07 22.75
CA PRO A 346 -0.84 25.49 21.60
C PRO A 346 0.16 25.11 20.51
N LEU A 347 -0.14 24.05 19.77
CA LEU A 347 0.64 23.59 18.60
C LEU A 347 2.12 23.28 18.88
N SER A 348 2.50 23.15 20.14
CA SER A 348 3.82 22.66 20.58
C SER A 348 3.72 21.16 20.86
N MET A 349 4.80 20.41 20.63
CA MET A 349 4.84 18.95 20.81
C MET A 349 3.74 18.19 20.02
N THR A 350 3.18 18.81 18.98
CA THR A 350 2.03 18.30 18.21
C THR A 350 2.28 18.50 16.70
N PRO A 351 2.03 17.50 15.83
CA PRO A 351 1.48 16.18 16.11
C PRO A 351 2.51 15.19 16.68
N SER A 352 1.99 14.18 17.37
CA SER A 352 2.75 13.03 17.84
C SER A 352 2.34 11.75 17.10
N PHE A 353 3.28 10.83 16.90
CA PHE A 353 3.07 9.58 16.16
C PHE A 353 3.78 8.41 16.83
N VAL A 354 3.25 7.20 16.64
CA VAL A 354 3.85 5.93 17.09
C VAL A 354 3.84 4.94 15.93
N GLY A 355 4.75 3.98 15.93
CA GLY A 355 4.75 2.91 14.94
C GLY A 355 5.45 3.22 13.63
N ILE A 356 6.23 4.30 13.58
CA ILE A 356 7.01 4.67 12.40
C ILE A 356 8.33 3.93 12.46
N GLU A 357 8.60 3.09 11.47
CA GLU A 357 9.88 2.41 11.34
C GLU A 357 10.99 3.37 10.87
N PRO A 358 12.25 3.23 11.30
CA PRO A 358 13.34 4.08 10.86
C PRO A 358 13.48 4.24 9.33
N SER A 359 13.24 3.15 8.61
CA SER A 359 13.27 3.07 7.14
C SER A 359 12.17 3.91 6.47
N ASP A 360 11.05 4.14 7.15
CA ASP A 360 9.90 4.87 6.64
C ASP A 360 9.98 6.40 6.86
N ILE A 361 10.96 6.87 7.62
CA ILE A 361 11.06 8.27 8.03
C ILE A 361 11.48 9.18 6.86
N ILE A 362 10.70 10.25 6.66
CA ILE A 362 11.03 11.35 5.76
C ILE A 362 11.75 12.44 6.57
N TRP A 363 13.07 12.27 6.73
CA TRP A 363 13.90 13.11 7.61
C TRP A 363 13.82 14.61 7.34
N MET A 364 13.64 15.03 6.07
CA MET A 364 13.50 16.45 5.72
C MET A 364 12.26 17.12 6.32
N ASN A 365 11.25 16.34 6.70
CA ASN A 365 10.02 16.83 7.29
C ASN A 365 10.09 16.90 8.83
N MET A 366 11.17 16.42 9.45
CA MET A 366 11.41 16.53 10.89
C MET A 366 11.82 17.94 11.33
N ARG A 367 12.32 18.77 10.41
CA ARG A 367 12.71 20.17 10.68
C ARG A 367 11.54 21.15 10.79
N ILE A 368 10.34 20.73 10.39
CA ILE A 368 9.21 21.64 10.16
C ILE A 368 8.71 22.23 11.49
N TYR A 369 8.64 23.56 11.54
CA TYR A 369 8.04 24.29 12.66
C TYR A 369 6.50 24.39 12.52
N TRP A 370 5.79 24.73 13.60
CA TRP A 370 4.31 24.67 13.62
C TRP A 370 3.65 25.61 12.60
N SER A 371 4.18 26.82 12.41
CA SER A 371 3.61 27.81 11.47
C SER A 371 3.81 27.39 10.02
N GLU A 372 5.01 26.90 9.70
CA GLU A 372 5.35 26.34 8.40
C GLU A 372 4.45 25.14 8.05
N ARG A 373 4.15 24.28 9.03
CA ARG A 373 3.25 23.13 8.85
C ARG A 373 1.84 23.56 8.42
N ILE A 374 1.27 24.58 9.06
CA ILE A 374 -0.07 25.06 8.71
C ILE A 374 -0.08 25.58 7.26
N ILE A 375 0.90 26.42 6.90
CA ILE A 375 1.01 26.99 5.56
C ILE A 375 1.17 25.88 4.52
N ARG A 376 2.09 24.93 4.75
CA ARG A 376 2.31 23.77 3.86
C ARG A 376 1.04 22.93 3.70
N ASN A 377 0.29 22.75 4.78
CA ASN A 377 -0.96 22.00 4.74
C ASN A 377 -2.01 22.68 3.85
N VAL A 378 -2.25 23.97 4.07
CA VAL A 378 -3.19 24.76 3.26
C VAL A 378 -2.77 24.78 1.79
N VAL A 379 -1.49 25.02 1.50
CA VAL A 379 -0.96 25.04 0.13
C VAL A 379 -1.12 23.68 -0.54
N ALA A 380 -0.82 22.58 0.14
CA ALA A 380 -0.95 21.24 -0.43
C ALA A 380 -2.42 20.87 -0.72
N ILE A 381 -3.35 21.20 0.19
CA ILE A 381 -4.78 20.96 -0.02
C ILE A 381 -5.29 21.81 -1.18
N ALA A 382 -4.96 23.11 -1.21
CA ALA A 382 -5.33 24.00 -2.31
C ALA A 382 -4.76 23.49 -3.66
N ALA A 383 -3.52 23.01 -3.67
CA ALA A 383 -2.90 22.42 -4.85
C ALA A 383 -3.64 21.17 -5.33
N ILE A 384 -4.11 20.29 -4.44
CA ILE A 384 -4.91 19.11 -4.81
C ILE A 384 -6.26 19.51 -5.40
N VAL A 385 -6.93 20.49 -4.79
CA VAL A 385 -8.22 21.00 -5.29
C VAL A 385 -8.04 21.60 -6.68
N ALA A 386 -7.01 22.44 -6.87
CA ALA A 386 -6.68 23.02 -8.16
C ALA A 386 -6.30 21.94 -9.19
N LEU A 387 -5.50 20.95 -8.78
CA LEU A 387 -5.14 19.81 -9.62
C LEU A 387 -6.39 19.05 -10.08
N ALA A 388 -7.33 18.75 -9.18
CA ALA A 388 -8.56 18.04 -9.51
C ALA A 388 -9.49 18.87 -10.43
N ALA A 389 -9.60 20.19 -10.23
CA ALA A 389 -10.44 21.05 -11.05
C ALA A 389 -9.86 21.28 -12.46
N PHE A 390 -8.55 21.51 -12.56
CA PHE A 390 -7.90 21.94 -13.81
C PHE A 390 -7.23 20.81 -14.60
N TRP A 391 -7.27 19.55 -14.16
CA TRP A 391 -6.62 18.45 -14.88
C TRP A 391 -7.18 18.17 -16.28
N ALA A 392 -8.42 18.57 -16.55
CA ALA A 392 -9.00 18.48 -17.89
C ALA A 392 -8.16 19.28 -18.91
N ILE A 393 -7.47 20.34 -18.49
CA ILE A 393 -6.63 21.18 -19.36
C ILE A 393 -5.41 20.39 -19.89
N PRO A 394 -4.54 19.78 -19.04
CA PRO A 394 -3.50 18.87 -19.51
C PRO A 394 -4.01 17.74 -20.41
N VAL A 395 -5.16 17.15 -20.09
CA VAL A 395 -5.77 16.07 -20.89
C VAL A 395 -6.16 16.58 -22.27
N ALA A 396 -6.83 17.74 -22.34
CA ALA A 396 -7.21 18.38 -23.61
C ALA A 396 -5.98 18.78 -24.43
N PHE A 397 -4.93 19.29 -23.77
CA PHE A 397 -3.66 19.61 -24.42
C PHE A 397 -3.00 18.37 -25.04
N VAL A 398 -2.91 17.25 -24.30
CA VAL A 398 -2.41 15.99 -24.85
C VAL A 398 -3.29 15.50 -26.00
N GLY A 399 -4.60 15.59 -25.87
CA GLY A 399 -5.55 15.28 -26.96
C GLY A 399 -5.28 16.11 -28.22
N MET A 400 -5.04 17.41 -28.07
CA MET A 400 -4.72 18.32 -29.17
C MET A 400 -3.35 18.01 -29.81
N VAL A 401 -2.30 17.81 -29.00
CA VAL A 401 -0.93 17.52 -29.48
C VAL A 401 -0.85 16.15 -30.13
N SER A 402 -1.62 15.18 -29.65
CA SER A 402 -1.67 13.83 -30.20
C SER A 402 -2.47 13.73 -31.50
N ASN A 403 -3.21 14.77 -31.88
CA ASN A 403 -3.85 14.86 -33.18
C ASN A 403 -2.80 15.16 -34.26
N ILE A 404 -2.48 14.15 -35.05
CA ILE A 404 -1.45 14.23 -36.11
C ILE A 404 -1.74 15.36 -37.09
N THR A 405 -3.00 15.60 -37.45
CA THR A 405 -3.38 16.68 -38.38
C THR A 405 -3.08 18.06 -37.80
N TYR A 406 -3.37 18.27 -36.52
CA TYR A 406 -3.05 19.53 -35.85
C TYR A 406 -1.53 19.72 -35.72
N LEU A 407 -0.82 18.66 -35.33
CA LEU A 407 0.62 18.70 -35.09
C LEU A 407 1.41 18.99 -36.38
N THR A 408 1.07 18.32 -37.48
CA THR A 408 1.74 18.50 -38.76
C THR A 408 1.47 19.87 -39.39
N ASN A 409 0.26 20.42 -39.19
CA ASN A 409 -0.05 21.79 -39.61
C ASN A 409 0.77 22.87 -38.87
N LYS A 410 1.16 22.61 -37.61
CA LYS A 410 1.96 23.56 -36.81
C LYS A 410 3.46 23.33 -36.90
N LEU A 411 3.89 22.09 -37.12
CA LEU A 411 5.29 21.69 -37.22
C LEU A 411 5.51 20.98 -38.57
N PRO A 412 5.73 21.73 -39.66
CA PRO A 412 5.78 21.18 -41.02
C PRO A 412 6.91 20.16 -41.24
N TRP A 413 7.94 20.14 -40.39
CA TRP A 413 8.97 19.10 -40.42
C TRP A 413 8.47 17.69 -40.04
N LEU A 414 7.27 17.57 -39.45
CA LEU A 414 6.60 16.29 -39.18
C LEU A 414 5.78 15.75 -40.36
N ASP A 415 5.77 16.42 -41.53
CA ASP A 415 5.09 15.93 -42.75
C ASP A 415 5.57 14.54 -43.21
N PHE A 416 6.76 14.10 -42.75
CA PHE A 416 7.24 12.74 -43.00
C PHE A 416 6.28 11.67 -42.45
N ILE A 417 5.46 11.99 -41.44
CA ILE A 417 4.47 11.06 -40.85
C ILE A 417 3.42 10.66 -41.89
N TYR A 418 3.00 11.56 -42.77
CA TYR A 418 2.05 11.24 -43.85
C TYR A 418 2.66 10.35 -44.94
N ARG A 419 4.00 10.23 -44.98
CA ARG A 419 4.70 9.31 -45.90
C ARG A 419 4.77 7.87 -45.35
N LEU A 420 4.28 7.63 -44.13
CA LEU A 420 4.20 6.28 -43.56
C LEU A 420 3.08 5.45 -44.23
N PRO A 421 3.25 4.11 -44.33
CA PRO A 421 2.19 3.21 -44.79
C PRO A 421 0.87 3.42 -44.04
N LYS A 422 -0.28 3.31 -44.73
CA LYS A 422 -1.62 3.55 -44.15
C LYS A 422 -1.87 2.80 -42.84
N ALA A 423 -1.38 1.56 -42.72
CA ALA A 423 -1.49 0.76 -41.51
C ALA A 423 -0.69 1.34 -40.32
N LEU A 424 0.54 1.82 -40.56
CA LEU A 424 1.38 2.45 -39.53
C LEU A 424 0.84 3.84 -39.15
N LEU A 425 0.32 4.59 -40.11
CA LEU A 425 -0.33 5.87 -39.86
C LEU A 425 -1.58 5.69 -38.97
N GLY A 426 -2.44 4.71 -39.30
CA GLY A 426 -3.63 4.37 -38.50
C GLY A 426 -3.30 3.84 -37.10
N LEU A 427 -2.20 3.10 -36.95
CA LEU A 427 -1.70 2.65 -35.65
C LEU A 427 -1.19 3.85 -34.83
N LEU A 428 -0.41 4.74 -35.44
CA LEU A 428 0.14 5.92 -34.76
C LEU A 428 -0.97 6.88 -34.32
N THR A 429 -1.97 7.15 -35.18
CA THR A 429 -3.10 8.04 -34.84
C THR A 429 -3.98 7.50 -33.71
N SER A 430 -4.08 6.18 -33.56
CA SER A 430 -4.90 5.56 -32.50
C SER A 430 -4.12 5.29 -31.21
N LEU A 431 -2.86 4.85 -31.30
CA LEU A 431 -2.04 4.53 -30.13
C LEU A 431 -1.37 5.76 -29.52
N ALA A 432 -0.95 6.75 -30.31
CA ALA A 432 -0.22 7.90 -29.75
C ALA A 432 -1.04 8.70 -28.72
N PRO A 433 -2.33 9.04 -28.96
CA PRO A 433 -3.17 9.66 -27.95
C PRO A 433 -3.34 8.78 -26.71
N THR A 434 -3.56 7.48 -26.92
CA THR A 434 -3.79 6.51 -25.84
C THR A 434 -2.56 6.34 -24.95
N ILE A 435 -1.37 6.23 -25.54
CA ILE A 435 -0.09 6.12 -24.81
C ILE A 435 0.24 7.44 -24.11
N ALA A 436 0.06 8.57 -24.78
CA ALA A 436 0.32 9.88 -24.19
C ALA A 436 -0.61 10.17 -23.01
N LEU A 437 -1.89 9.80 -23.12
CA LEU A 437 -2.86 9.91 -22.03
C LEU A 437 -2.53 8.95 -20.88
N ALA A 438 -2.18 7.70 -21.18
CA ALA A 438 -1.76 6.73 -20.16
C ALA A 438 -0.52 7.22 -19.41
N TRP A 439 0.45 7.81 -20.12
CA TRP A 439 1.63 8.42 -19.51
C TRP A 439 1.26 9.61 -18.63
N LEU A 440 0.42 10.54 -19.11
CA LEU A 440 -0.07 11.67 -18.32
C LEU A 440 -0.79 11.20 -17.03
N MET A 441 -1.66 10.20 -17.13
CA MET A 441 -2.37 9.64 -15.98
C MET A 441 -1.42 8.94 -15.00
N SER A 442 -0.34 8.33 -15.48
CA SER A 442 0.68 7.72 -14.61
C SER A 442 1.47 8.75 -13.80
N MET A 443 1.58 10.00 -14.29
CA MET A 443 2.27 11.08 -13.57
C MET A 443 1.45 11.61 -12.40
N LEU A 444 0.12 11.51 -12.45
CA LEU A 444 -0.76 12.14 -11.47
C LEU A 444 -0.49 11.65 -10.04
N PRO A 445 -0.46 10.34 -9.73
CA PRO A 445 -0.12 9.90 -8.39
C PRO A 445 1.31 10.26 -7.95
N VAL A 446 2.25 10.42 -8.89
CA VAL A 446 3.61 10.88 -8.60
C VAL A 446 3.58 12.33 -8.12
N ILE A 447 2.79 13.19 -8.77
CA ILE A 447 2.58 14.59 -8.35
C ILE A 447 1.92 14.63 -6.96
N ILE A 448 0.90 13.81 -6.70
CA ILE A 448 0.21 13.77 -5.40
C ILE A 448 1.16 13.31 -4.29
N ARG A 449 1.99 12.27 -4.52
CA ARG A 449 3.02 11.85 -3.56
C ARG A 449 4.05 12.95 -3.29
N PHE A 450 4.41 13.71 -4.33
CA PHE A 450 5.27 14.88 -4.15
C PHE A 450 4.60 15.95 -3.28
N LEU A 451 3.32 16.27 -3.53
CA LEU A 451 2.55 17.19 -2.70
C LEU A 451 2.41 16.70 -1.25
N ALA A 452 2.29 15.38 -1.02
CA ALA A 452 2.30 14.79 0.32
C ALA A 452 3.63 15.04 1.06
N LYS A 453 4.76 14.94 0.35
CA LYS A 453 6.07 15.28 0.92
C LYS A 453 6.19 16.77 1.22
N VAL A 454 5.66 17.64 0.35
CA VAL A 454 5.63 19.10 0.55
C VAL A 454 4.73 19.50 1.72
N ASN A 455 3.59 18.82 1.91
CA ASN A 455 2.65 18.99 3.03
C ASN A 455 3.34 18.84 4.41
N GLY A 456 4.42 18.05 4.48
CA GLY A 456 5.14 17.79 5.73
C GLY A 456 4.77 16.47 6.39
N VAL A 457 4.29 15.49 5.61
CA VAL A 457 4.03 14.13 6.09
C VAL A 457 5.32 13.44 6.53
N VAL A 458 5.31 12.77 7.68
CA VAL A 458 6.53 12.27 8.34
C VAL A 458 7.01 10.91 7.87
N SER A 459 6.11 10.06 7.36
CA SER A 459 6.40 8.67 7.00
C SER A 459 5.96 8.33 5.58
N LEU A 460 6.59 7.31 4.98
CA LEU A 460 6.17 6.75 3.68
C LEU A 460 4.74 6.20 3.72
N GLN A 461 4.37 5.55 4.82
CA GLN A 461 3.00 5.10 5.09
C GLN A 461 2.01 6.27 5.03
N GLY A 462 2.33 7.39 5.69
CA GLY A 462 1.52 8.60 5.65
C GLY A 462 1.39 9.19 4.24
N VAL A 463 2.45 9.08 3.42
CA VAL A 463 2.43 9.55 2.03
C VAL A 463 1.44 8.73 1.20
N GLU A 464 1.43 7.40 1.34
CA GLU A 464 0.44 6.56 0.66
C GLU A 464 -0.99 6.86 1.14
N TYR A 465 -1.20 7.07 2.46
CA TYR A 465 -2.50 7.42 3.01
C TYR A 465 -3.02 8.78 2.49
N PHE A 466 -2.15 9.79 2.44
CA PHE A 466 -2.48 11.10 1.85
C PHE A 466 -2.75 10.98 0.35
N THR A 467 -1.96 10.15 -0.36
CA THR A 467 -2.13 9.91 -1.79
C THR A 467 -3.47 9.23 -2.09
N GLN A 468 -3.89 8.26 -1.27
CA GLN A 468 -5.21 7.63 -1.39
C GLN A 468 -6.32 8.69 -1.33
N GLN A 469 -6.23 9.65 -0.42
CA GLN A 469 -7.24 10.68 -0.26
C GLN A 469 -7.27 11.65 -1.44
N GLY A 470 -6.13 12.21 -1.83
CA GLY A 470 -6.04 13.14 -2.94
C GLY A 470 -6.41 12.50 -4.29
N TYR A 471 -5.93 11.28 -4.52
CA TYR A 471 -6.22 10.57 -5.77
C TYR A 471 -7.66 10.06 -5.84
N PHE A 472 -8.29 9.72 -4.71
CA PHE A 472 -9.71 9.41 -4.68
C PHE A 472 -10.60 10.59 -5.09
N VAL A 473 -10.32 11.80 -4.59
CA VAL A 473 -11.06 13.00 -5.00
C VAL A 473 -10.97 13.18 -6.51
N PHE A 474 -9.77 13.01 -7.07
CA PHE A 474 -9.57 13.06 -8.51
C PHE A 474 -10.39 11.99 -9.26
N GLN A 475 -10.38 10.74 -8.79
CA GLN A 475 -11.12 9.65 -9.40
C GLN A 475 -12.63 9.93 -9.43
N VAL A 476 -13.21 10.41 -8.33
CA VAL A 476 -14.64 10.74 -8.28
C VAL A 476 -14.96 11.94 -9.19
N VAL A 477 -14.19 13.02 -9.12
CA VAL A 477 -14.49 14.23 -9.90
C VAL A 477 -14.27 13.99 -11.39
N GLN A 478 -13.08 13.54 -11.79
CA GLN A 478 -12.70 13.47 -13.20
C GLN A 478 -13.17 12.17 -13.87
N VAL A 479 -12.93 11.02 -13.25
CA VAL A 479 -13.26 9.74 -13.89
C VAL A 479 -14.75 9.44 -13.82
N PHE A 480 -15.41 9.78 -12.70
CA PHE A 480 -16.85 9.55 -12.56
C PHE A 480 -17.70 10.76 -12.98
N LEU A 481 -17.67 11.88 -12.25
CA LEU A 481 -18.61 12.98 -12.47
C LEU A 481 -18.44 13.67 -13.83
N VAL A 482 -17.22 14.08 -14.21
CA VAL A 482 -16.94 14.74 -15.49
C VAL A 482 -17.27 13.82 -16.68
N THR A 483 -16.91 12.53 -16.62
CA THR A 483 -17.27 11.56 -17.66
C THR A 483 -18.78 11.38 -17.80
N THR A 484 -19.51 11.36 -16.68
CA THR A 484 -20.98 11.26 -16.68
C THR A 484 -21.62 12.48 -17.36
N LEU A 485 -21.12 13.68 -17.05
CA LEU A 485 -21.61 14.92 -17.66
C LEU A 485 -21.21 15.06 -19.14
N SER A 486 -20.01 14.61 -19.51
CA SER A 486 -19.48 14.73 -20.88
C SER A 486 -20.10 13.74 -21.86
N SER A 487 -20.39 12.51 -21.39
CA SER A 487 -21.08 11.49 -22.19
C SER A 487 -22.53 11.86 -22.51
N ALA A 488 -23.10 12.82 -21.79
CA ALA A 488 -24.49 13.22 -21.91
C ALA A 488 -24.73 14.43 -22.83
N VAL A 489 -23.98 14.50 -23.95
CA VAL A 489 -23.97 15.53 -25.01
C VAL A 489 -22.98 16.67 -24.76
N THR A 490 -22.10 16.88 -25.76
CA THR A 490 -21.06 17.92 -25.86
C THR A 490 -21.58 19.36 -25.68
N SER A 491 -22.90 19.59 -25.74
CA SER A 491 -23.57 20.88 -25.50
C SER A 491 -23.83 21.18 -24.03
N THR A 492 -23.59 20.25 -23.10
CA THR A 492 -23.86 20.45 -21.66
C THR A 492 -22.75 21.23 -20.96
N ALA A 493 -21.52 21.16 -21.47
CA ALA A 493 -20.37 21.89 -20.91
C ALA A 493 -20.54 23.42 -21.01
N THR A 494 -21.12 23.91 -22.11
CA THR A 494 -21.47 25.32 -22.28
C THR A 494 -22.63 25.74 -21.36
N GLN A 495 -23.64 24.88 -21.19
CA GLN A 495 -24.79 25.16 -20.31
C GLN A 495 -24.43 25.22 -18.82
N ILE A 496 -23.44 24.46 -18.36
CA ILE A 496 -23.00 24.45 -16.95
C ILE A 496 -22.09 25.66 -16.64
N ALA A 497 -21.23 26.05 -17.58
CA ALA A 497 -20.42 27.26 -17.45
C ALA A 497 -21.31 28.52 -17.34
N GLU A 498 -22.46 28.51 -17.99
CA GLU A 498 -23.43 29.60 -17.97
C GLU A 498 -24.38 29.56 -16.76
N GLN A 499 -24.75 28.37 -16.24
CA GLN A 499 -25.71 28.23 -15.13
C GLN A 499 -25.39 27.06 -14.17
N PRO A 500 -24.54 27.27 -13.15
CA PRO A 500 -24.17 26.23 -12.18
C PRO A 500 -25.36 25.75 -11.30
N THR A 501 -26.42 26.56 -11.17
CA THR A 501 -27.64 26.18 -10.42
C THR A 501 -28.42 25.04 -11.05
N ARG A 502 -28.25 24.77 -12.37
CA ARG A 502 -28.90 23.67 -13.08
C ARG A 502 -28.12 22.35 -13.04
N ALA A 503 -26.97 22.32 -12.36
CA ALA A 503 -26.13 21.12 -12.27
C ALA A 503 -26.92 19.90 -11.75
N MET A 504 -27.80 20.11 -10.77
CA MET A 504 -28.59 19.03 -10.16
C MET A 504 -29.62 18.43 -11.14
N SER A 505 -30.35 19.27 -11.86
CA SER A 505 -31.32 18.82 -12.87
C SER A 505 -30.65 18.18 -14.08
N LEU A 506 -29.50 18.73 -14.52
CA LEU A 506 -28.70 18.17 -15.60
C LEU A 506 -28.09 16.83 -15.21
N LEU A 507 -27.57 16.70 -13.98
CA LEU A 507 -27.09 15.43 -13.47
C LEU A 507 -28.24 14.42 -13.41
N ALA A 508 -29.42 14.80 -12.90
CA ALA A 508 -30.58 13.90 -12.85
C ALA A 508 -31.04 13.43 -14.24
N SER A 509 -31.05 14.31 -15.25
CA SER A 509 -31.48 13.93 -16.61
C SER A 509 -30.46 13.06 -17.36
N ASN A 510 -29.19 13.17 -17.00
CA ASN A 510 -28.07 12.60 -17.74
C ASN A 510 -27.47 11.36 -17.08
N LEU A 511 -27.49 11.28 -15.74
CA LEU A 511 -26.91 10.17 -15.00
C LEU A 511 -27.48 8.83 -15.46
N PRO A 512 -28.82 8.64 -15.61
CA PRO A 512 -29.36 7.36 -16.05
C PRO A 512 -28.93 6.99 -17.49
N LYS A 513 -28.73 7.98 -18.37
CA LYS A 513 -28.33 7.76 -19.78
C LYS A 513 -26.90 7.23 -19.89
N SER A 514 -26.03 7.64 -18.97
CA SER A 514 -24.63 7.20 -18.92
C SER A 514 -24.44 5.82 -18.25
N SER A 515 -25.51 5.16 -17.79
CA SER A 515 -25.41 3.87 -17.09
C SER A 515 -24.81 2.76 -17.96
N ASN A 516 -25.15 2.70 -19.25
CA ASN A 516 -24.60 1.72 -20.19
C ASN A 516 -23.08 1.87 -20.38
N PHE A 517 -22.58 3.11 -20.42
CA PHE A 517 -21.14 3.39 -20.45
C PHE A 517 -20.43 2.81 -19.22
N PHE A 518 -20.98 3.03 -18.01
CA PHE A 518 -20.36 2.52 -16.79
C PHE A 518 -20.47 1.00 -16.65
N ILE A 519 -21.52 0.38 -17.18
CA ILE A 519 -21.58 -1.09 -17.30
C ILE A 519 -20.43 -1.60 -18.17
N SER A 520 -20.23 -1.03 -19.36
CA SER A 520 -19.10 -1.38 -20.23
C SER A 520 -17.75 -1.11 -19.56
N TYR A 521 -17.62 -0.02 -18.80
CA TYR A 521 -16.42 0.32 -18.04
C TYR A 521 -16.13 -0.70 -16.92
N ILE A 522 -17.14 -1.18 -16.20
CA ILE A 522 -17.01 -2.23 -15.19
C ILE A 522 -16.60 -3.56 -15.84
N ILE A 523 -17.16 -3.91 -17.01
CA ILE A 523 -16.77 -5.11 -17.74
C ILE A 523 -15.30 -5.03 -18.18
N LEU A 524 -14.88 -3.91 -18.75
CA LEU A 524 -13.49 -3.63 -19.12
C LEU A 524 -12.55 -3.75 -17.91
N THR A 525 -12.91 -3.12 -16.79
CA THR A 525 -12.09 -3.14 -15.58
C THR A 525 -12.08 -4.53 -14.93
N GLY A 526 -13.22 -5.21 -14.88
CA GLY A 526 -13.35 -6.54 -14.30
C GLY A 526 -12.61 -7.61 -15.07
N MET A 527 -12.72 -7.61 -16.41
CA MET A 527 -12.08 -8.62 -17.27
C MET A 527 -10.68 -8.19 -17.70
N SER A 528 -10.55 -7.08 -18.44
CA SER A 528 -9.26 -6.73 -19.07
C SER A 528 -8.21 -6.30 -18.06
N VAL A 529 -8.56 -5.57 -16.99
CA VAL A 529 -7.56 -5.16 -15.97
C VAL A 529 -7.16 -6.34 -15.07
N SER A 530 -8.08 -7.24 -14.70
CA SER A 530 -7.73 -8.41 -13.89
C SER A 530 -6.78 -9.36 -14.64
N SER A 531 -7.12 -9.73 -15.88
CA SER A 531 -6.27 -10.55 -16.74
C SER A 531 -4.97 -9.86 -17.14
N GLY A 532 -4.99 -8.55 -17.40
CA GLY A 532 -3.80 -7.76 -17.69
C GLY A 532 -2.84 -7.66 -16.50
N SER A 533 -3.37 -7.52 -15.28
CA SER A 533 -2.59 -7.51 -14.05
C SER A 533 -1.94 -8.87 -13.78
N LEU A 534 -2.64 -9.96 -14.09
CA LEU A 534 -2.07 -11.31 -14.06
C LEU A 534 -1.00 -11.48 -15.14
N ALA A 535 -1.21 -10.98 -16.36
CA ALA A 535 -0.26 -11.13 -17.46
C ALA A 535 1.04 -10.33 -17.26
N GLN A 536 1.04 -9.27 -16.46
CA GLN A 536 2.22 -8.44 -16.13
C GLN A 536 3.03 -7.96 -17.35
N ILE A 537 2.35 -7.59 -18.44
CA ILE A 537 3.01 -7.22 -19.71
C ILE A 537 3.97 -6.03 -19.53
N ILE A 538 3.56 -5.01 -18.77
CA ILE A 538 4.38 -3.81 -18.54
C ILE A 538 5.65 -4.16 -17.74
N PRO A 539 5.57 -4.77 -16.54
CA PRO A 539 6.76 -5.25 -15.82
C PRO A 539 7.64 -6.16 -16.67
N LEU A 540 7.05 -7.06 -17.47
CA LEU A 540 7.79 -8.00 -18.31
C LEU A 540 8.59 -7.28 -19.41
N PHE A 541 7.99 -6.30 -20.07
CA PHE A 541 8.67 -5.46 -21.06
C PHE A 541 9.84 -4.70 -20.41
N PHE A 542 9.60 -4.00 -19.31
CA PHE A 542 10.65 -3.28 -18.61
C PHE A 542 11.74 -4.23 -18.07
N ARG A 543 11.40 -5.46 -17.66
CA ARG A 543 12.35 -6.42 -17.11
C ARG A 543 13.20 -7.12 -18.17
N TYR A 544 12.66 -7.49 -19.32
CA TYR A 544 13.46 -8.19 -20.32
C TYR A 544 14.06 -7.26 -21.37
N ALA A 545 13.33 -6.23 -21.82
CA ALA A 545 13.84 -5.32 -22.84
C ALA A 545 14.80 -4.26 -22.26
N LEU A 546 14.40 -3.56 -21.19
CA LEU A 546 15.17 -2.41 -20.70
C LEU A 546 16.48 -2.83 -20.02
N GLY A 547 16.49 -3.90 -19.22
CA GLY A 547 17.73 -4.29 -18.55
C GLY A 547 18.77 -4.93 -19.47
N TYR A 548 18.39 -5.50 -20.62
CA TYR A 548 19.39 -5.83 -21.64
C TYR A 548 20.17 -4.59 -22.09
N LEU A 549 19.52 -3.43 -22.17
CA LEU A 549 20.12 -2.17 -22.60
C LEU A 549 20.86 -1.42 -21.47
N PHE A 550 20.37 -1.50 -20.23
CA PHE A 550 20.84 -0.66 -19.12
C PHE A 550 21.63 -1.39 -18.01
N ASP A 551 21.58 -2.73 -17.93
CA ASP A 551 22.27 -3.50 -16.89
C ASP A 551 23.76 -3.72 -17.24
N ASN A 552 24.58 -2.71 -16.91
CA ASN A 552 26.02 -2.75 -17.15
C ASN A 552 26.87 -3.18 -15.93
N THR A 553 26.32 -3.23 -14.71
CA THR A 553 27.05 -3.68 -13.49
C THR A 553 26.45 -4.92 -12.87
N PRO A 554 27.26 -5.76 -12.20
CA PRO A 554 26.77 -6.90 -11.41
C PRO A 554 25.71 -6.47 -10.39
N ARG A 555 25.96 -5.36 -9.67
CA ARG A 555 25.03 -4.81 -8.67
C ARG A 555 23.66 -4.49 -9.24
N LYS A 556 23.58 -3.89 -10.45
CA LYS A 556 22.31 -3.58 -11.09
C LYS A 556 21.55 -4.85 -11.47
N LYS A 557 22.25 -5.86 -12.01
CA LYS A 557 21.63 -7.16 -12.31
C LYS A 557 21.13 -7.88 -11.07
N TRP A 558 21.95 -7.92 -10.02
CA TRP A 558 21.61 -8.53 -8.74
C TRP A 558 20.46 -7.79 -8.05
N SER A 559 20.54 -6.47 -7.90
CA SER A 559 19.49 -5.66 -7.24
C SER A 559 18.17 -5.82 -7.97
N ARG A 560 18.21 -5.80 -9.30
CA ARG A 560 17.04 -6.03 -10.12
C ARG A 560 16.50 -7.45 -9.98
N PHE A 561 17.34 -8.46 -9.73
CA PHE A 561 16.91 -9.84 -9.52
C PHE A 561 16.42 -10.09 -8.09
N ILE A 562 16.91 -9.40 -7.08
CA ILE A 562 16.46 -9.57 -5.69
C ILE A 562 15.21 -8.73 -5.41
N ASP A 563 15.16 -7.50 -5.92
CA ASP A 563 14.07 -6.59 -5.61
C ASP A 563 12.72 -7.10 -6.14
N LEU A 564 11.72 -6.97 -5.29
CA LEU A 564 10.33 -7.34 -5.57
C LEU A 564 9.48 -6.09 -5.49
N ASP A 565 8.56 -5.98 -6.43
CA ASP A 565 7.61 -4.87 -6.44
C ASP A 565 6.70 -4.98 -5.20
N ALA A 566 6.40 -3.82 -4.61
CA ALA A 566 5.43 -3.69 -3.52
C ALA A 566 4.17 -2.96 -4.03
N PRO A 567 2.98 -3.25 -3.47
CA PRO A 567 1.75 -2.58 -3.86
C PRO A 567 1.77 -1.10 -3.45
N GLY A 568 1.49 -0.21 -4.40
CA GLY A 568 1.29 1.22 -4.11
C GLY A 568 -0.14 1.48 -3.61
N TRP A 569 -0.40 1.31 -2.32
CA TRP A 569 -1.76 1.39 -1.76
C TRP A 569 -2.47 2.73 -2.03
N GLY A 570 -1.74 3.84 -2.03
CA GLY A 570 -2.26 5.17 -2.35
C GLY A 570 -2.77 5.31 -3.78
N THR A 571 -2.30 4.46 -4.69
CA THR A 571 -2.77 4.38 -6.09
C THR A 571 -3.81 3.31 -6.33
N THR A 572 -3.67 2.16 -5.68
CA THR A 572 -4.52 0.99 -5.92
C THR A 572 -5.91 1.16 -5.32
N TYR A 573 -6.01 1.59 -4.06
CA TYR A 573 -7.30 1.73 -3.38
C TYR A 573 -8.26 2.70 -4.09
N PRO A 574 -7.86 3.93 -4.47
CA PRO A 574 -8.77 4.90 -5.08
C PRO A 574 -9.46 4.43 -6.35
N VAL A 575 -8.78 3.65 -7.19
CA VAL A 575 -9.33 3.15 -8.46
C VAL A 575 -10.50 2.21 -8.19
N TYR A 576 -10.32 1.21 -7.33
CA TYR A 576 -11.37 0.23 -7.00
C TYR A 576 -12.44 0.80 -6.08
N THR A 577 -12.07 1.78 -5.24
CA THR A 577 -13.03 2.50 -4.42
C THR A 577 -13.94 3.36 -5.29
N ASN A 578 -13.41 4.05 -6.30
CA ASN A 578 -14.22 4.78 -7.26
C ASN A 578 -15.12 3.85 -8.09
N LEU A 579 -14.63 2.67 -8.48
CA LEU A 579 -15.45 1.66 -9.14
C LEU A 579 -16.66 1.26 -8.26
N ALA A 580 -16.43 1.07 -6.95
CA ALA A 580 -17.52 0.84 -6.01
C ALA A 580 -18.45 2.06 -5.89
N VAL A 581 -17.91 3.29 -5.80
CA VAL A 581 -18.72 4.52 -5.77
C VAL A 581 -19.68 4.60 -6.97
N ILE A 582 -19.21 4.26 -8.18
CA ILE A 582 -20.04 4.20 -9.40
C ILE A 582 -21.15 3.16 -9.23
N ILE A 583 -20.81 1.93 -8.81
CA ILE A 583 -21.79 0.86 -8.61
C ILE A 583 -22.88 1.26 -7.62
N PHE A 584 -22.49 1.83 -6.47
CA PHE A 584 -23.42 2.24 -5.43
C PHE A 584 -24.30 3.42 -5.86
N SER A 585 -23.77 4.30 -6.71
CA SER A 585 -24.54 5.41 -7.28
C SER A 585 -25.61 4.91 -8.26
N TYR A 586 -25.31 3.85 -9.02
CA TYR A 586 -26.18 3.32 -10.06
C TYR A 586 -27.06 2.13 -9.64
N ALA A 587 -26.76 1.46 -8.52
CA ALA A 587 -27.40 0.20 -8.13
C ALA A 587 -28.94 0.25 -8.11
N VAL A 588 -29.53 1.36 -7.70
CA VAL A 588 -30.99 1.54 -7.64
C VAL A 588 -31.57 2.06 -8.97
N ILE A 589 -30.76 2.79 -9.74
CA ILE A 589 -31.15 3.43 -11.02
C ILE A 589 -31.13 2.40 -12.16
N SER A 590 -30.06 1.61 -12.24
CA SER A 590 -29.88 0.53 -13.22
C SER A 590 -29.37 -0.72 -12.51
N PRO A 591 -30.27 -1.55 -11.94
CA PRO A 591 -29.88 -2.66 -11.07
C PRO A 591 -29.00 -3.71 -11.75
N ILE A 592 -29.06 -3.85 -13.09
CA ILE A 592 -28.25 -4.82 -13.84
C ILE A 592 -26.74 -4.62 -13.65
N ILE A 593 -26.31 -3.40 -13.28
CA ILE A 593 -24.91 -3.11 -12.98
C ILE A 593 -24.34 -4.03 -11.89
N LEU A 594 -25.18 -4.52 -10.96
CA LEU A 594 -24.77 -5.38 -9.86
C LEU A 594 -24.24 -6.75 -10.34
N LEU A 595 -24.75 -7.28 -11.45
CA LEU A 595 -24.26 -8.54 -12.01
C LEU A 595 -22.82 -8.40 -12.51
N PHE A 596 -22.59 -7.38 -13.32
CA PHE A 596 -21.26 -7.10 -13.89
C PHE A 596 -20.27 -6.67 -12.80
N ALA A 597 -20.74 -5.93 -11.80
CA ALA A 597 -19.97 -5.59 -10.61
C ALA A 597 -19.53 -6.83 -9.83
N ALA A 598 -20.45 -7.76 -9.54
CA ALA A 598 -20.13 -8.99 -8.83
C ALA A 598 -19.08 -9.81 -9.58
N CYS A 599 -19.27 -10.06 -10.88
CA CYS A 599 -18.29 -10.77 -11.70
C CYS A 599 -16.95 -10.03 -11.77
N GLY A 600 -16.97 -8.71 -11.97
CA GLY A 600 -15.77 -7.89 -12.10
C GLY A 600 -14.94 -7.84 -10.82
N PHE A 601 -15.56 -7.60 -9.66
CA PHE A 601 -14.87 -7.60 -8.37
C PHE A 601 -14.38 -8.99 -7.98
N PHE A 602 -15.09 -10.06 -8.35
CA PHE A 602 -14.61 -11.43 -8.14
C PHE A 602 -13.36 -11.74 -8.95
N LEU A 603 -13.32 -11.37 -10.24
CA LEU A 603 -12.13 -11.54 -11.08
C LEU A 603 -10.95 -10.72 -10.56
N LEU A 604 -11.20 -9.49 -10.12
CA LEU A 604 -10.18 -8.65 -9.47
C LEU A 604 -9.68 -9.28 -8.17
N TYR A 605 -10.57 -9.82 -7.34
CA TYR A 605 -10.20 -10.53 -6.12
C TYR A 605 -9.25 -11.70 -6.42
N VAL A 606 -9.57 -12.55 -7.40
CA VAL A 606 -8.70 -13.68 -7.81
C VAL A 606 -7.35 -13.19 -8.33
N ALA A 607 -7.34 -12.14 -9.16
CA ALA A 607 -6.10 -11.59 -9.70
C ALA A 607 -5.19 -11.04 -8.61
N TYR A 608 -5.72 -10.22 -7.70
CA TYR A 608 -4.93 -9.67 -6.60
C TYR A 608 -4.55 -10.70 -5.55
N LEU A 609 -5.36 -11.73 -5.34
CA LEU A 609 -5.01 -12.84 -4.45
C LEU A 609 -3.75 -13.55 -4.96
N TYR A 610 -3.64 -13.77 -6.27
CA TYR A 610 -2.42 -14.32 -6.87
C TYR A 610 -1.23 -13.34 -6.76
N ILE A 611 -1.42 -12.08 -7.12
CA ILE A 611 -0.35 -11.07 -7.16
C ILE A 611 0.26 -10.84 -5.77
N LEU A 612 -0.56 -10.68 -4.74
CA LEU A 612 -0.09 -10.41 -3.37
C LEU A 612 0.58 -11.62 -2.72
N LEU A 613 0.08 -12.83 -2.99
CA LEU A 613 0.66 -14.04 -2.40
C LEU A 613 1.97 -14.44 -3.09
N TYR A 614 2.05 -14.39 -4.42
CA TYR A 614 3.15 -15.01 -5.17
C TYR A 614 4.16 -14.03 -5.77
N ILE A 615 3.75 -12.80 -6.09
CA ILE A 615 4.55 -11.88 -6.91
C ILE A 615 5.12 -10.72 -6.09
N GLN A 616 4.27 -10.03 -5.34
CA GLN A 616 4.63 -8.79 -4.65
C GLN A 616 5.10 -9.03 -3.22
N LYS A 617 6.11 -8.26 -2.78
CA LYS A 617 6.48 -8.18 -1.36
C LYS A 617 5.54 -7.25 -0.61
N GLU A 618 5.58 -7.34 0.71
CA GLU A 618 4.83 -6.43 1.58
C GLU A 618 5.31 -4.98 1.39
N ALA A 619 4.36 -4.05 1.28
CA ALA A 619 4.64 -2.62 1.32
C ALA A 619 4.94 -2.19 2.78
N PRO A 620 5.48 -0.98 3.02
CA PRO A 620 5.58 -0.42 4.36
C PRO A 620 4.27 -0.60 5.14
N ASP A 621 4.36 -1.18 6.33
CA ASP A 621 3.18 -1.63 7.09
C ASP A 621 2.28 -0.46 7.49
N MET A 622 1.12 -0.35 6.84
CA MET A 622 0.13 0.69 7.12
C MET A 622 -0.94 0.23 8.12
N ARG A 623 -0.78 -0.95 8.73
CA ARG A 623 -1.69 -1.51 9.76
C ARG A 623 -3.14 -1.58 9.29
N GLY A 624 -3.35 -1.76 7.99
CA GLY A 624 -4.65 -1.83 7.33
C GLY A 624 -5.44 -0.53 7.25
N ILE A 625 -4.88 0.64 7.60
CA ILE A 625 -5.65 1.90 7.74
C ILE A 625 -6.32 2.38 6.43
N CYS A 626 -5.80 1.94 5.27
CA CYS A 626 -6.38 2.24 3.97
C CYS A 626 -7.79 1.65 3.78
N TYR A 627 -8.09 0.54 4.47
CA TYR A 627 -9.36 -0.17 4.38
C TYR A 627 -10.55 0.55 4.99
N PRO A 628 -10.55 0.96 6.27
CA PRO A 628 -11.64 1.76 6.82
C PRO A 628 -11.81 3.06 6.03
N ARG A 629 -10.70 3.64 5.54
CA ARG A 629 -10.77 4.82 4.67
C ARG A 629 -11.52 4.52 3.37
N ALA A 630 -11.25 3.39 2.72
CA ALA A 630 -11.97 2.96 1.52
C ALA A 630 -13.46 2.71 1.80
N LEU A 631 -13.81 2.10 2.93
CA LEU A 631 -15.22 1.91 3.33
C LEU A 631 -15.96 3.24 3.47
N PHE A 632 -15.37 4.23 4.14
CA PHE A 632 -15.94 5.57 4.25
C PHE A 632 -15.99 6.29 2.89
N GLN A 633 -15.00 6.11 2.04
CA GLN A 633 -14.98 6.64 0.67
C GLN A 633 -16.11 6.03 -0.19
N THR A 634 -16.46 4.76 -0.02
CA THR A 634 -17.61 4.14 -0.70
C THR A 634 -18.94 4.78 -0.31
N LEU A 635 -19.05 5.35 0.90
CA LEU A 635 -20.25 6.12 1.30
C LEU A 635 -20.48 7.33 0.40
N VAL A 636 -19.45 7.88 -0.24
CA VAL A 636 -19.63 8.95 -1.26
C VAL A 636 -20.54 8.47 -2.40
N GLY A 637 -20.45 7.19 -2.79
CA GLY A 637 -21.35 6.62 -3.80
C GLY A 637 -22.79 6.48 -3.31
N ILE A 638 -22.99 6.25 -2.01
CA ILE A 638 -24.32 6.28 -1.39
C ILE A 638 -24.90 7.69 -1.45
N TYR A 639 -24.13 8.71 -1.04
CA TYR A 639 -24.57 10.09 -1.10
C TYR A 639 -24.87 10.54 -2.53
N ILE A 640 -23.99 10.24 -3.50
CA ILE A 640 -24.23 10.55 -4.91
C ILE A 640 -25.50 9.84 -5.38
N GLY A 641 -25.65 8.53 -5.13
CA GLY A 641 -26.86 7.78 -5.48
C GLY A 641 -28.13 8.38 -4.87
N GLN A 642 -28.12 8.71 -3.58
CA GLN A 642 -29.26 9.30 -2.89
C GLN A 642 -29.63 10.68 -3.41
N VAL A 643 -28.63 11.53 -3.67
CA VAL A 643 -28.82 12.87 -4.24
C VAL A 643 -29.37 12.75 -5.66
N CYS A 644 -28.79 11.90 -6.51
CA CYS A 644 -29.28 11.66 -7.87
C CYS A 644 -30.73 11.16 -7.89
N MET A 645 -31.08 10.22 -7.01
CA MET A 645 -32.46 9.74 -6.85
C MET A 645 -33.43 10.85 -6.47
N LEU A 646 -33.03 11.75 -5.56
CA LEU A 646 -33.81 12.93 -5.22
C LEU A 646 -34.06 13.83 -6.44
N GLY A 647 -33.03 14.04 -7.27
CA GLY A 647 -33.15 14.77 -8.54
C GLY A 647 -34.11 14.09 -9.53
N LEU A 648 -34.04 12.77 -9.66
CA LEU A 648 -34.92 11.99 -10.54
C LEU A 648 -36.39 12.10 -10.11
N PHE A 649 -36.68 12.01 -8.81
CA PHE A 649 -38.04 12.16 -8.30
C PHE A 649 -38.58 13.59 -8.44
N ALA A 650 -37.70 14.59 -8.31
CA ALA A 650 -38.06 15.99 -8.55
C ALA A 650 -38.49 16.22 -10.00
N VAL A 651 -37.73 15.67 -10.98
CA VAL A 651 -38.09 15.74 -12.40
C VAL A 651 -39.39 14.96 -12.68
N GLY A 652 -39.59 13.82 -12.04
CA GLY A 652 -40.79 12.99 -12.18
C GLY A 652 -42.04 13.50 -11.45
N THR A 653 -42.02 14.70 -10.84
CA THR A 653 -43.14 15.31 -10.09
C THR A 653 -43.70 14.46 -8.92
N GLY A 654 -42.88 13.59 -8.32
CA GLY A 654 -43.29 12.71 -7.23
C GLY A 654 -43.02 13.28 -5.83
N TRP A 655 -43.95 14.08 -5.28
CA TRP A 655 -43.75 14.73 -3.98
C TRP A 655 -43.51 13.78 -2.79
N GLY A 656 -44.27 12.68 -2.69
CA GLY A 656 -44.10 11.70 -1.61
C GLY A 656 -42.71 11.03 -1.61
N PRO A 657 -42.26 10.46 -2.74
CA PRO A 657 -40.90 9.92 -2.90
C PRO A 657 -39.79 10.93 -2.57
N ILE A 658 -39.95 12.22 -2.91
CA ILE A 658 -38.97 13.26 -2.58
C ILE A 658 -38.82 13.40 -1.06
N VAL A 659 -39.93 13.51 -0.32
CA VAL A 659 -39.89 13.66 1.15
C VAL A 659 -39.24 12.44 1.79
N LEU A 660 -39.62 11.23 1.37
CA LEU A 660 -39.01 10.00 1.87
C LEU A 660 -37.51 9.91 1.54
N GLN A 661 -37.10 10.39 0.38
CA GLN A 661 -35.70 10.41 -0.01
C GLN A 661 -34.87 11.40 0.84
N VAL A 662 -35.42 12.56 1.18
CA VAL A 662 -34.78 13.52 2.11
C VAL A 662 -34.61 12.88 3.49
N VAL A 663 -35.64 12.19 4.02
CA VAL A 663 -35.55 11.46 5.29
C VAL A 663 -34.43 10.42 5.23
N SER A 664 -34.31 9.67 4.13
CA SER A 664 -33.22 8.71 3.92
C SER A 664 -31.84 9.34 4.06
N LEU A 665 -31.64 10.51 3.43
CA LEU A 665 -30.38 11.24 3.44
C LEU A 665 -30.02 11.73 4.85
N VAL A 666 -31.00 12.24 5.60
CA VAL A 666 -30.82 12.66 7.00
C VAL A 666 -30.41 11.47 7.88
N VAL A 667 -31.10 10.33 7.75
CA VAL A 667 -30.78 9.10 8.51
C VAL A 667 -29.38 8.59 8.14
N THR A 668 -29.04 8.55 6.85
CA THR A 668 -27.70 8.14 6.39
C THR A 668 -26.60 9.05 6.97
N THR A 669 -26.83 10.36 6.98
CA THR A 669 -25.91 11.34 7.56
C THR A 669 -25.77 11.12 9.07
N PHE A 670 -26.87 10.91 9.79
CA PHE A 670 -26.85 10.64 11.22
C PHE A 670 -26.05 9.37 11.55
N ILE A 671 -26.28 8.27 10.84
CA ILE A 671 -25.54 7.01 11.04
C ILE A 671 -24.04 7.24 10.76
N HIS A 672 -23.70 7.92 9.67
CA HIS A 672 -22.30 8.21 9.32
C HIS A 672 -21.59 9.02 10.41
N LEU A 673 -22.22 10.08 10.94
CA LEU A 673 -21.66 10.87 12.04
C LEU A 673 -21.43 10.04 13.30
N LYS A 674 -22.35 9.13 13.63
CA LYS A 674 -22.20 8.23 14.78
C LYS A 674 -21.11 7.18 14.57
N LEU A 675 -20.94 6.67 13.35
CA LEU A 675 -19.85 5.75 13.03
C LEU A 675 -18.48 6.43 13.19
N ASN A 676 -18.30 7.65 12.67
CA ASN A 676 -17.05 8.40 12.86
C ASN A 676 -16.78 8.64 14.34
N SER A 677 -17.76 9.16 15.08
CA SER A 677 -17.61 9.40 16.51
C SER A 677 -17.28 8.13 17.33
N ALA A 678 -17.76 6.96 16.93
CA ALA A 678 -17.53 5.71 17.64
C ALA A 678 -16.15 5.09 17.33
N PHE A 679 -15.68 5.16 16.09
CA PHE A 679 -14.48 4.44 15.64
C PHE A 679 -13.24 5.31 15.47
N ASP A 680 -13.35 6.63 15.29
CA ASP A 680 -12.20 7.49 14.99
C ASP A 680 -11.07 7.37 16.02
N HIS A 681 -11.41 7.34 17.31
CA HIS A 681 -10.44 7.19 18.38
C HIS A 681 -9.79 5.80 18.39
N LEU A 682 -10.59 4.75 18.18
CA LEU A 682 -10.15 3.35 18.18
C LEU A 682 -9.27 2.99 16.98
N MET A 683 -9.48 3.65 15.83
CA MET A 683 -8.63 3.48 14.64
C MET A 683 -7.26 4.16 14.80
N LYS A 684 -7.15 5.18 15.67
CA LYS A 684 -5.92 5.93 15.89
C LYS A 684 -5.04 5.30 16.98
N PHE A 685 -5.63 4.99 18.14
CA PHE A 685 -4.89 4.56 19.32
C PHE A 685 -5.06 3.06 19.62
N VAL A 686 -4.25 2.53 20.51
CA VAL A 686 -4.40 1.15 21.01
C VAL A 686 -4.92 1.21 22.45
N PRO A 687 -6.04 0.54 22.78
CA PRO A 687 -6.61 0.57 24.13
C PRO A 687 -5.74 -0.09 25.21
N VAL A 688 -5.94 0.33 26.46
CA VAL A 688 -5.18 -0.16 27.62
C VAL A 688 -5.56 -1.59 28.02
N ASP A 689 -6.83 -1.95 27.88
CA ASP A 689 -7.34 -3.29 28.21
C ASP A 689 -6.76 -4.38 27.30
N THR A 690 -6.35 -4.02 26.08
CA THR A 690 -5.65 -4.93 25.17
C THR A 690 -4.15 -5.03 25.44
N MET A 691 -3.60 -4.29 26.42
CA MET A 691 -2.18 -4.34 26.78
C MET A 691 -1.95 -4.88 28.18
N LYS A 692 -2.77 -4.50 29.15
CA LYS A 692 -2.59 -4.93 30.54
C LYS A 692 -3.09 -6.35 30.77
N ALA A 693 -2.40 -7.05 31.66
CA ALA A 693 -2.82 -8.37 32.13
C ALA A 693 -4.13 -8.29 32.93
N LEU A 694 -4.91 -9.37 32.88
CA LEU A 694 -6.19 -9.50 33.58
C LEU A 694 -6.06 -9.38 35.10
N ASP A 695 -4.93 -9.82 35.65
CA ASP A 695 -4.60 -9.70 37.08
C ASP A 695 -4.16 -8.28 37.49
N GLY A 696 -3.92 -7.40 36.52
CA GLY A 696 -3.44 -6.04 36.71
C GLY A 696 -2.00 -5.92 37.20
N LYS A 697 -1.27 -7.03 37.38
CA LYS A 697 0.08 -7.05 37.98
C LYS A 697 1.12 -7.66 37.06
N SER A 698 0.78 -8.73 36.34
CA SER A 698 1.74 -9.43 35.48
C SER A 698 2.17 -8.58 34.30
N ASP A 699 3.45 -8.67 33.95
CA ASP A 699 3.98 -8.08 32.72
C ASP A 699 3.40 -8.81 31.50
N THR A 700 3.12 -8.07 30.44
CA THR A 700 2.70 -8.63 29.15
C THR A 700 3.69 -8.20 28.07
N PRO A 701 3.61 -8.74 26.85
CA PRO A 701 4.45 -8.26 25.76
C PRO A 701 4.31 -6.74 25.49
N SER A 702 3.16 -6.15 25.83
CA SER A 702 2.85 -4.73 25.59
C SER A 702 3.00 -3.85 26.84
N PHE A 703 3.02 -4.44 28.03
CA PHE A 703 3.00 -3.74 29.31
C PHE A 703 4.11 -4.25 30.23
N LYS A 704 4.89 -3.33 30.79
CA LYS A 704 5.86 -3.62 31.84
C LYS A 704 5.57 -2.72 33.03
N ASN A 705 5.49 -3.29 34.24
CA ASN A 705 5.29 -2.51 35.45
C ASN A 705 6.61 -1.94 35.99
N ILE A 706 6.90 -0.67 35.69
CA ILE A 706 8.13 0.01 36.15
C ILE A 706 8.13 0.25 37.67
N TYR A 707 6.96 0.26 38.32
CA TYR A 707 6.86 0.56 39.74
C TYR A 707 7.05 -0.66 40.65
N ASN A 708 7.07 -1.88 40.10
CA ASN A 708 7.26 -3.09 40.91
C ASN A 708 8.67 -3.17 41.53
N ASP A 709 9.69 -2.61 40.88
CA ASP A 709 11.06 -2.58 41.42
C ASP A 709 11.23 -1.60 42.60
N GLN A 710 10.23 -0.75 42.89
CA GLN A 710 10.25 0.21 44.00
C GLN A 710 9.43 -0.21 45.22
N LEU A 711 8.65 -1.29 45.12
CA LEU A 711 7.90 -1.80 46.27
C LEU A 711 8.82 -2.74 47.06
N GLU A 712 9.55 -2.20 48.05
CA GLU A 712 9.96 -3.02 49.19
C GLU A 712 8.69 -3.69 49.74
N GLU A 713 8.71 -5.00 49.97
CA GLU A 713 7.54 -5.80 50.42
C GLU A 713 6.88 -5.24 51.70
N ASP A 714 7.54 -4.34 52.42
CA ASP A 714 7.15 -3.80 53.73
C ASP A 714 6.25 -2.55 53.72
N GLU A 715 5.96 -1.91 52.57
CA GLU A 715 5.12 -0.70 52.52
C GLU A 715 3.69 -0.87 51.96
N ILE A 716 3.16 -2.10 51.88
CA ILE A 716 1.73 -2.29 51.60
C ILE A 716 0.92 -2.14 52.89
N ARG A 717 0.51 -0.91 53.24
CA ARG A 717 -0.58 -0.71 54.22
C ARG A 717 -1.92 -1.05 53.56
N GLU A 718 -2.52 -2.17 53.95
CA GLU A 718 -3.90 -2.49 53.59
C GLU A 718 -4.83 -1.32 53.98
N LEU A 719 -5.53 -0.75 53.00
CA LEU A 719 -6.59 0.21 53.27
C LEU A 719 -7.71 -0.48 54.08
N PRO A 720 -8.33 0.20 55.05
CA PRO A 720 -9.42 -0.40 55.83
C PRO A 720 -10.57 -0.79 54.89
N LYS A 721 -11.05 -2.04 55.03
CA LYS A 721 -12.13 -2.61 54.21
C LYS A 721 -13.39 -1.73 54.28
N PHE A 722 -13.73 -1.08 53.18
CA PHE A 722 -15.03 -0.41 53.04
C PHE A 722 -16.11 -1.47 52.76
N SER A 723 -17.19 -1.46 53.54
CA SER A 723 -18.30 -2.40 53.37
C SER A 723 -19.12 -2.07 52.11
N ILE A 724 -19.05 -2.90 51.08
CA ILE A 724 -19.93 -2.83 49.91
C ILE A 724 -21.24 -3.55 50.24
N LYS A 725 -22.39 -2.87 50.19
CA LYS A 725 -23.70 -3.54 50.31
C LYS A 725 -23.92 -4.45 49.09
N LYS A 726 -24.00 -5.76 49.33
CA LYS A 726 -24.37 -6.77 48.32
C LYS A 726 -25.79 -6.52 47.83
N TYR A 727 -25.99 -6.48 46.52
CA TYR A 727 -27.31 -6.50 45.89
C TYR A 727 -27.91 -7.91 46.01
N GLU A 728 -29.08 -8.03 46.64
CA GLU A 728 -29.85 -9.28 46.71
C GLU A 728 -30.88 -9.34 45.57
N PRO A 729 -30.79 -10.33 44.67
CA PRO A 729 -31.85 -10.56 43.69
C PRO A 729 -33.07 -11.21 44.37
N LYS A 730 -34.24 -10.58 44.27
CA LYS A 730 -35.52 -11.22 44.61
C LYS A 730 -35.84 -12.31 43.59
N ASN A 731 -35.74 -13.57 43.99
CA ASN A 731 -36.36 -14.71 43.32
C ASN A 731 -37.87 -14.73 43.59
N PRO A 732 -38.66 -15.22 42.63
CA PRO A 732 -39.80 -16.06 42.99
C PRO A 732 -39.78 -17.42 42.26
N PHE A 733 -39.87 -18.48 43.06
CA PHE A 733 -40.35 -19.86 42.76
C PHE A 733 -39.47 -20.75 41.86
N SER A 734 -38.77 -21.82 42.32
CA SER A 734 -39.00 -22.85 43.38
C SER A 734 -40.29 -23.64 43.15
N ALA A 735 -40.38 -24.98 43.16
CA ALA A 735 -39.59 -26.08 43.74
C ALA A 735 -39.99 -27.41 43.02
N HIS A 736 -39.15 -28.44 42.85
CA HIS A 736 -38.95 -29.65 43.70
C HIS A 736 -38.71 -30.83 42.71
N SER A 737 -38.00 -31.93 42.95
CA SER A 737 -37.20 -32.47 44.06
C SER A 737 -36.48 -33.74 43.56
N ASP A 738 -35.20 -33.88 43.93
CA ASP A 738 -34.48 -35.06 44.44
C ASP A 738 -34.44 -36.40 43.67
N ARG A 739 -33.22 -36.83 43.27
CA ARG A 739 -32.29 -37.67 44.09
C ARG A 739 -30.97 -37.99 43.32
N VAL A 740 -29.80 -37.57 43.84
CA VAL A 740 -28.68 -38.35 44.48
C VAL A 740 -27.85 -39.20 43.47
N SER A 741 -26.52 -39.07 43.27
CA SER A 741 -25.39 -39.05 44.23
C SER A 741 -24.05 -38.46 43.68
N SER A 742 -23.28 -37.87 44.62
CA SER A 742 -21.80 -37.73 44.71
C SER A 742 -20.99 -36.95 43.64
N LEU A 743 -20.65 -35.69 43.93
CA LEU A 743 -19.31 -35.24 44.37
C LEU A 743 -19.28 -33.70 44.46
N LEU A 744 -19.19 -33.19 45.70
CA LEU A 744 -18.81 -31.81 45.98
C LEU A 744 -17.35 -31.59 45.59
N SER A 745 -17.08 -30.48 44.93
CA SER A 745 -15.93 -29.64 45.28
C SER A 745 -16.35 -28.18 45.09
N GLU A 746 -16.81 -27.58 46.18
CA GLU A 746 -16.67 -26.15 46.41
C GLU A 746 -15.19 -25.77 46.26
N LYS A 747 -14.84 -25.10 45.16
CA LYS A 747 -13.68 -24.20 45.13
C LYS A 747 -14.07 -22.92 44.41
N THR A 748 -14.45 -21.93 45.21
CA THR A 748 -13.99 -20.56 45.04
C THR A 748 -12.51 -20.61 44.68
N ILE A 749 -12.11 -20.09 43.52
CA ILE A 749 -10.69 -19.94 43.20
C ILE A 749 -10.23 -18.68 43.92
N GLU A 750 -9.72 -18.83 45.14
CA GLU A 750 -8.63 -17.97 45.58
C GLU A 750 -7.43 -18.28 44.69
N TYR A 751 -6.96 -17.26 43.97
CA TYR A 751 -5.79 -17.39 43.11
C TYR A 751 -4.55 -17.41 44.02
N ASN A 752 -4.24 -18.60 44.54
CA ASN A 752 -3.01 -18.83 45.28
C ASN A 752 -1.88 -18.95 44.25
N GLY A 753 -0.95 -17.99 44.31
CA GLY A 753 0.23 -17.95 43.44
C GLY A 753 1.00 -19.25 43.56
N ASN A 754 0.99 -20.02 42.48
CA ASN A 754 2.00 -21.02 42.08
C ASN A 754 1.48 -21.77 40.86
N VAL A 755 1.39 -21.07 39.73
CA VAL A 755 1.53 -21.74 38.44
C VAL A 755 2.99 -22.19 38.41
N LYS A 756 3.25 -23.50 38.31
CA LYS A 756 4.60 -23.99 37.99
C LYS A 756 4.92 -23.53 36.56
N TYR A 757 5.50 -22.35 36.45
CA TYR A 757 6.19 -21.89 35.25
C TYR A 757 7.40 -22.80 35.07
N HIS A 758 7.51 -23.47 33.91
CA HIS A 758 8.75 -24.17 33.59
C HIS A 758 9.84 -23.12 33.35
N GLU A 759 10.78 -23.04 34.30
CA GLU A 759 11.69 -21.91 34.53
C GLU A 759 12.86 -21.72 33.55
N ASN A 760 13.11 -22.58 32.57
CA ASN A 760 14.33 -22.47 31.76
C ASN A 760 14.06 -22.44 30.25
N SER A 761 13.80 -21.25 29.69
CA SER A 761 14.23 -20.84 28.34
C SER A 761 13.90 -19.36 28.09
N GLU A 762 14.90 -18.57 27.64
CA GLU A 762 14.83 -17.12 27.37
C GLU A 762 13.80 -16.70 26.29
N ASN A 763 13.04 -17.65 25.73
CA ASN A 763 12.09 -17.44 24.62
C ASN A 763 10.63 -17.86 24.94
N ARG A 764 10.20 -17.88 26.21
CA ARG A 764 8.78 -18.20 26.52
C ARG A 764 7.87 -16.96 26.48
N ILE A 765 6.98 -16.90 25.50
CA ILE A 765 5.73 -16.12 25.60
C ILE A 765 4.83 -16.83 26.61
N THR A 766 4.80 -16.37 27.86
CA THR A 766 3.75 -16.75 28.81
C THR A 766 2.43 -16.15 28.31
N TRP A 767 1.47 -17.00 27.95
CA TRP A 767 0.13 -16.57 27.56
C TRP A 767 -0.61 -16.02 28.78
N ILE A 768 -0.41 -14.73 29.02
CA ILE A 768 -1.07 -13.99 30.11
C ILE A 768 -2.37 -13.44 29.53
N PRO A 769 -3.53 -13.78 30.14
CA PRO A 769 -4.81 -13.25 29.69
C PRO A 769 -4.81 -11.73 29.87
N LEU A 770 -5.32 -11.00 28.87
CA LEU A 770 -5.43 -9.55 28.89
C LEU A 770 -6.77 -9.13 29.51
N LEU A 771 -6.89 -7.89 29.98
CA LEU A 771 -8.18 -7.36 30.45
C LEU A 771 -9.28 -7.47 29.37
N ALA A 772 -8.90 -7.26 28.12
CA ALA A 772 -9.78 -7.40 26.96
C ALA A 772 -10.26 -8.84 26.69
N ASP A 773 -9.57 -9.87 27.23
CA ASP A 773 -10.00 -11.26 27.11
C ASP A 773 -11.23 -11.56 28.02
N GLY A 774 -11.43 -10.78 29.10
CA GLY A 774 -12.60 -10.85 30.00
C GLY A 774 -12.83 -12.20 30.69
N VAL A 775 -13.91 -12.31 31.49
CA VAL A 775 -14.30 -13.54 32.22
C VAL A 775 -15.08 -14.54 31.35
N ARG A 776 -15.58 -14.12 30.16
CA ARG A 776 -16.37 -14.99 29.28
C ARG A 776 -15.44 -15.97 28.55
N GLY A 777 -15.22 -17.13 29.16
CA GLY A 777 -14.27 -18.13 28.68
C GLY A 777 -14.49 -18.66 27.26
N GLN A 778 -15.69 -18.53 26.65
CA GLN A 778 -15.98 -19.07 25.32
C GLN A 778 -17.06 -18.27 24.54
N ILE A 779 -16.86 -18.12 23.23
CA ILE A 779 -17.80 -17.47 22.31
C ILE A 779 -18.95 -18.43 22.01
N PRO A 780 -20.23 -18.05 22.23
CA PRO A 780 -21.34 -18.98 22.06
C PRO A 780 -21.50 -19.38 20.59
N PRO A 781 -21.64 -20.68 20.27
CA PRO A 781 -21.91 -21.11 18.91
C PRO A 781 -23.26 -20.57 18.46
N ALA A 782 -23.31 -19.90 17.32
CA ALA A 782 -24.56 -19.43 16.72
C ALA A 782 -24.61 -19.64 15.21
N PRO A 783 -25.82 -19.70 14.62
CA PRO A 783 -25.97 -19.71 13.16
C PRO A 783 -25.50 -18.40 12.51
N PHE A 784 -25.28 -18.45 11.20
CA PHE A 784 -24.70 -17.35 10.42
C PHE A 784 -25.41 -16.01 10.62
N TYR A 785 -26.75 -15.97 10.63
CA TYR A 785 -27.51 -14.72 10.76
C TYR A 785 -27.29 -14.04 12.13
N LYS A 786 -27.21 -14.80 13.23
CA LYS A 786 -26.85 -14.24 14.55
C LYS A 786 -25.42 -13.73 14.56
N ARG A 787 -24.48 -14.45 13.93
CA ARG A 787 -23.08 -14.00 13.79
C ARG A 787 -22.97 -12.70 12.99
N PHE A 788 -23.77 -12.58 11.93
CA PHE A 788 -23.82 -11.40 11.08
C PHE A 788 -24.40 -10.18 11.79
N LEU A 789 -25.47 -10.35 12.57
CA LEU A 789 -26.18 -9.27 13.24
C LEU A 789 -25.54 -8.82 14.58
N LEU A 790 -24.68 -9.65 15.18
CA LEU A 790 -24.07 -9.39 16.49
C LEU A 790 -22.53 -9.28 16.41
N PRO A 791 -21.97 -8.26 15.72
CA PRO A 791 -20.52 -8.09 15.60
C PRO A 791 -19.82 -7.94 16.95
N HIS A 792 -20.47 -7.30 17.92
CA HIS A 792 -19.89 -7.07 19.25
C HIS A 792 -19.54 -8.36 20.02
N ILE A 793 -20.13 -9.50 19.65
CA ILE A 793 -19.80 -10.82 20.21
C ILE A 793 -18.82 -11.56 19.29
N TYR A 794 -19.14 -11.67 17.99
CA TYR A 794 -18.45 -12.57 17.06
C TYR A 794 -17.24 -11.96 16.35
N TYR A 795 -17.08 -10.65 16.44
CA TYR A 795 -15.90 -9.90 16.03
C TYR A 795 -15.26 -9.17 17.22
N SER A 796 -15.55 -9.62 18.45
CA SER A 796 -14.85 -9.17 19.66
C SER A 796 -13.34 -9.45 19.59
N PHE A 797 -12.56 -8.78 20.44
CA PHE A 797 -11.12 -8.97 20.55
C PHE A 797 -10.74 -10.46 20.66
N GLN A 798 -11.36 -11.18 21.59
CA GLN A 798 -11.17 -12.63 21.78
C GLN A 798 -11.50 -13.45 20.53
N ALA A 799 -12.61 -13.14 19.83
CA ALA A 799 -13.04 -13.84 18.64
C ALA A 799 -12.12 -13.65 17.43
N VAL A 800 -11.43 -12.52 17.39
CA VAL A 800 -10.45 -12.22 16.34
C VAL A 800 -9.07 -12.76 16.71
N LYS A 801 -8.70 -12.73 18.00
CA LYS A 801 -7.47 -13.34 18.53
C LYS A 801 -7.32 -14.81 18.14
N SER A 802 -8.42 -15.59 18.19
CA SER A 802 -8.41 -17.00 17.77
C SER A 802 -8.26 -17.21 16.26
N LYS A 803 -8.37 -16.16 15.44
CA LYS A 803 -8.22 -16.22 13.97
C LYS A 803 -6.87 -15.69 13.51
N LEU A 804 -6.05 -15.15 14.40
CA LEU A 804 -4.76 -14.61 14.04
C LEU A 804 -3.78 -15.76 13.71
N PRO A 805 -2.91 -15.63 12.70
CA PRO A 805 -1.86 -16.61 12.46
C PRO A 805 -0.89 -16.69 13.66
N GLU A 806 -0.39 -17.89 13.95
CA GLU A 806 0.50 -18.17 15.10
C GLU A 806 1.78 -17.33 15.09
N ILE A 807 2.26 -16.92 13.91
CA ILE A 807 3.44 -16.08 13.71
C ILE A 807 3.40 -14.76 14.50
N TYR A 808 2.22 -14.18 14.73
CA TYR A 808 2.06 -12.94 15.48
C TYR A 808 2.28 -13.13 16.98
N GLY A 809 2.17 -14.37 17.46
CA GLY A 809 2.53 -14.78 18.81
C GLY A 809 4.04 -14.91 19.01
N LEU A 810 4.84 -14.94 17.94
CA LEU A 810 6.29 -15.07 17.99
C LEU A 810 6.98 -13.71 17.83
N LEU A 811 8.23 -13.63 18.27
CA LEU A 811 9.10 -12.49 17.98
C LEU A 811 9.50 -12.47 16.50
N ASP A 812 9.73 -11.29 15.95
CA ASP A 812 10.26 -11.18 14.59
C ASP A 812 11.75 -11.60 14.58
N PRO A 813 12.15 -12.66 13.86
CA PRO A 813 13.54 -13.09 13.83
C PRO A 813 14.48 -12.05 13.21
N GLU A 814 13.97 -11.16 12.34
CA GLU A 814 14.75 -10.09 11.71
C GLU A 814 15.00 -8.91 12.67
N GLU A 815 14.27 -8.84 13.80
CA GLU A 815 14.39 -7.77 14.81
C GLU A 815 15.38 -8.09 15.94
N ALA A 816 16.10 -9.22 15.88
CA ALA A 816 17.27 -9.47 16.74
C ALA A 816 18.42 -8.54 16.32
N VAL A 817 18.26 -7.26 16.66
CA VAL A 817 19.17 -6.17 16.31
C VAL A 817 20.15 -6.01 17.47
N SER A 818 21.45 -5.94 17.16
CA SER A 818 22.46 -5.62 18.17
C SER A 818 22.12 -4.31 18.89
N GLU A 819 22.39 -4.24 20.19
CA GLU A 819 22.11 -3.06 21.02
C GLU A 819 22.68 -1.75 20.43
N GLU A 820 23.84 -1.84 19.77
CA GLU A 820 24.48 -0.73 19.05
C GLU A 820 23.63 -0.22 17.88
N LYS A 821 22.99 -1.11 17.13
CA LYS A 821 22.13 -0.75 16.00
C LYS A 821 20.78 -0.21 16.48
N ILE A 822 20.27 -0.66 17.64
CA ILE A 822 19.11 -0.02 18.29
C ILE A 822 19.46 1.41 18.71
N ALA A 823 20.61 1.63 19.35
CA ALA A 823 21.06 2.95 19.80
C ALA A 823 21.16 3.98 18.65
N SER A 824 21.41 3.52 17.43
CA SER A 824 21.53 4.38 16.25
C SER A 824 20.31 4.37 15.32
N SER A 825 19.24 3.64 15.65
CA SER A 825 18.11 3.41 14.74
C SER A 825 17.37 4.68 14.33
N TYR A 826 17.12 5.61 15.26
CA TYR A 826 16.45 6.90 14.97
C TYR A 826 17.43 8.08 14.83
N ASN A 827 18.72 7.81 14.61
CA ASN A 827 19.65 8.85 14.22
C ASN A 827 19.47 9.21 12.75
N TYR A 828 19.80 10.46 12.40
CA TYR A 828 19.72 10.89 11.02
C TYR A 828 20.67 10.04 10.15
N PRO A 829 20.21 9.28 9.14
CA PRO A 829 21.01 8.24 8.49
C PRO A 829 22.37 8.70 7.93
N PRO A 830 22.49 9.92 7.37
CA PRO A 830 23.80 10.44 6.93
C PRO A 830 24.85 10.54 8.04
N ALA A 831 24.45 10.62 9.31
CA ALA A 831 25.37 10.67 10.46
C ALA A 831 26.21 9.39 10.58
N ASN A 832 25.63 8.24 10.25
CA ASN A 832 26.27 6.93 10.38
C ASN A 832 26.51 6.26 9.01
N ALA A 833 26.41 7.02 7.92
CA ALA A 833 26.53 6.48 6.57
C ALA A 833 28.00 6.13 6.23
N THR A 834 28.29 4.83 6.16
CA THR A 834 29.57 4.31 5.69
C THR A 834 29.75 4.47 4.19
N CYS A 835 30.99 4.48 3.70
CA CYS A 835 31.24 4.51 2.26
C CYS A 835 30.81 3.18 1.64
N PRO A 836 29.99 3.17 0.57
CA PRO A 836 29.62 1.93 -0.11
C PRO A 836 30.83 1.28 -0.78
N SER A 837 30.85 -0.06 -0.82
CA SER A 837 31.86 -0.85 -1.52
C SER A 837 31.63 -0.87 -3.03
N VAL A 838 32.72 -0.92 -3.80
CA VAL A 838 32.68 -1.05 -5.26
C VAL A 838 32.66 -2.53 -5.64
N TRP A 839 31.66 -2.95 -6.42
CA TRP A 839 31.55 -4.34 -6.86
C TRP A 839 31.88 -4.51 -8.35
N ILE A 840 32.96 -5.23 -8.65
CA ILE A 840 33.40 -5.52 -10.02
C ILE A 840 33.26 -7.01 -10.34
N ALA A 841 33.14 -7.35 -11.62
CA ALA A 841 33.12 -8.76 -12.05
C ALA A 841 34.54 -9.30 -12.26
N LYS A 842 34.84 -10.45 -11.66
CA LYS A 842 36.07 -11.21 -11.87
C LYS A 842 36.19 -11.69 -13.31
N ASP A 843 37.30 -11.37 -13.96
CA ASP A 843 37.55 -11.69 -15.36
C ASP A 843 38.60 -12.81 -15.52
N PRO A 844 38.60 -13.52 -16.67
CA PRO A 844 39.51 -14.64 -16.91
C PRO A 844 40.97 -14.22 -17.12
N TYR A 845 41.28 -12.93 -17.28
CA TYR A 845 42.60 -12.44 -17.66
C TYR A 845 43.33 -11.69 -16.52
N GLY A 846 42.72 -11.58 -15.33
CA GLY A 846 43.33 -10.95 -14.15
C GLY A 846 43.24 -9.42 -14.11
N PHE A 847 42.42 -8.82 -14.97
CA PHE A 847 42.19 -7.37 -15.05
C PHE A 847 41.53 -6.78 -13.80
N SER A 848 40.53 -7.47 -13.27
CA SER A 848 39.79 -7.17 -12.05
C SER A 848 40.73 -7.19 -10.84
N ALA A 849 41.49 -8.27 -10.64
CA ALA A 849 42.48 -8.39 -9.57
C ALA A 849 43.53 -7.26 -9.59
N TYR A 850 43.98 -6.85 -10.78
CA TYR A 850 44.87 -5.70 -10.92
C TYR A 850 44.21 -4.39 -10.48
N GLN A 851 42.95 -4.15 -10.86
CA GLN A 851 42.20 -2.96 -10.46
C GLN A 851 41.89 -2.94 -8.95
N VAL A 852 41.58 -4.09 -8.35
CA VAL A 852 41.44 -4.24 -6.89
C VAL A 852 42.74 -3.78 -6.23
N LYS A 853 43.89 -4.33 -6.64
CA LYS A 853 45.19 -3.97 -6.07
C LYS A 853 45.52 -2.47 -6.17
N GLN A 854 45.13 -1.81 -7.27
CA GLN A 854 45.37 -0.38 -7.46
C GLN A 854 44.45 0.53 -6.63
N LEU A 855 43.18 0.13 -6.44
CA LEU A 855 42.14 1.00 -5.88
C LEU A 855 41.76 0.66 -4.44
N ASN A 856 42.20 -0.49 -3.90
CA ASN A 856 41.86 -0.93 -2.54
C ASN A 856 42.34 0.05 -1.45
N THR A 857 43.38 0.85 -1.72
CA THR A 857 43.84 1.90 -0.81
C THR A 857 42.95 3.14 -0.78
N ILE A 858 42.04 3.28 -1.75
CA ILE A 858 41.20 4.46 -1.98
C ILE A 858 39.75 4.18 -1.59
N VAL A 859 39.22 3.03 -2.03
CA VAL A 859 37.83 2.60 -1.80
C VAL A 859 37.83 1.08 -1.62
N ASP A 860 37.00 0.60 -0.69
CA ASP A 860 36.73 -0.82 -0.55
C ASP A 860 36.16 -1.39 -1.86
N ILE A 861 36.93 -2.28 -2.49
CA ILE A 861 36.62 -2.85 -3.80
C ILE A 861 36.83 -4.35 -3.78
N SER A 862 35.86 -5.09 -4.30
CA SER A 862 35.95 -6.54 -4.38
C SER A 862 35.40 -7.07 -5.70
N ASP A 863 36.05 -8.12 -6.19
CA ASP A 863 35.67 -8.90 -7.36
C ASP A 863 35.01 -10.24 -7.01
N SER A 864 34.76 -10.49 -5.73
CA SER A 864 34.08 -11.71 -5.27
C SER A 864 32.63 -11.76 -5.75
N ASN A 865 32.08 -12.98 -5.84
CA ASN A 865 30.67 -13.25 -6.15
C ASN A 865 30.15 -12.81 -7.53
N ALA A 866 30.97 -12.20 -8.40
CA ALA A 866 30.62 -11.87 -9.78
C ALA A 866 31.71 -12.28 -10.77
N THR A 867 31.32 -12.80 -11.94
CA THR A 867 32.24 -13.22 -13.00
C THR A 867 31.84 -12.65 -14.36
N ILE A 868 32.82 -12.40 -15.23
CA ILE A 868 32.60 -12.01 -16.62
C ILE A 868 33.19 -13.05 -17.58
N ASP A 869 32.35 -13.63 -18.44
CA ASP A 869 32.77 -14.59 -19.44
C ASP A 869 33.59 -13.91 -20.56
N GLU A 870 34.32 -14.69 -21.36
CA GLU A 870 35.06 -14.20 -22.53
C GLU A 870 34.16 -13.48 -23.57
N THR A 871 32.85 -13.74 -23.55
CA THR A 871 31.86 -13.04 -24.39
C THR A 871 31.51 -11.63 -23.86
N GLY A 872 31.95 -11.29 -22.66
CA GLY A 872 31.58 -10.09 -21.92
C GLY A 872 30.22 -10.17 -21.23
N LYS A 873 29.69 -11.40 -21.04
CA LYS A 873 28.47 -11.66 -20.27
C LYS A 873 28.84 -11.72 -18.78
N VAL A 874 28.17 -10.89 -17.97
CA VAL A 874 28.35 -10.85 -16.52
C VAL A 874 27.34 -11.75 -15.84
N THR A 875 27.82 -12.65 -14.99
CA THR A 875 27.09 -13.58 -14.11
C THR A 875 27.49 -13.31 -12.65
N TRP A 876 26.65 -13.71 -11.69
CA TRP A 876 26.92 -13.58 -10.26
C TRP A 876 26.53 -14.87 -9.55
N ARG A 877 27.26 -15.22 -8.50
CA ARG A 877 27.02 -16.39 -7.66
C ARG A 877 26.23 -16.04 -6.42
N ASP A 878 26.60 -14.94 -5.78
CA ASP A 878 26.01 -14.48 -4.51
C ASP A 878 25.85 -12.94 -4.50
N GLY A 879 25.43 -12.38 -3.36
CA GLY A 879 25.23 -10.96 -3.14
C GLY A 879 26.51 -10.11 -3.22
N PRO A 880 26.34 -8.78 -3.30
CA PRO A 880 27.46 -7.85 -3.27
C PRO A 880 28.24 -8.00 -1.96
N PRO A 881 29.58 -7.88 -1.99
CA PRO A 881 30.40 -7.96 -0.80
C PRO A 881 30.05 -6.84 0.19
N THR A 882 29.83 -7.21 1.45
CA THR A 882 29.51 -6.29 2.55
C THR A 882 30.80 -5.60 3.00
N ALA A 883 30.76 -4.26 3.11
CA ALA A 883 31.92 -3.49 3.54
C ALA A 883 32.33 -3.89 4.97
N GLY A 884 33.60 -4.25 5.18
CA GLY A 884 34.18 -4.51 6.51
C GLY A 884 34.11 -5.96 7.04
N ILE A 885 33.64 -6.93 6.26
CA ILE A 885 33.77 -8.37 6.58
C ILE A 885 34.69 -9.01 5.54
N ALA A 886 35.96 -8.67 5.60
CA ALA A 886 37.00 -9.38 4.87
C ALA A 886 37.81 -10.15 5.92
N GLU A 887 37.49 -11.43 6.13
CA GLU A 887 38.45 -12.53 6.41
C GLU A 887 37.84 -13.88 6.85
N ASP A 888 36.55 -13.98 7.23
CA ASP A 888 36.04 -15.25 7.83
C ASP A 888 35.35 -16.25 6.88
N GLN A 889 35.28 -15.99 5.56
CA GLN A 889 34.54 -16.88 4.63
C GLN A 889 35.37 -17.99 3.95
N GLU A 890 36.69 -18.09 4.21
CA GLU A 890 37.51 -19.16 3.60
C GLU A 890 37.34 -20.55 4.25
N ASN A 891 36.53 -20.71 5.30
CA ASN A 891 36.34 -21.99 6.01
C ASN A 891 34.92 -22.58 5.97
N SER A 892 34.02 -22.11 5.09
CA SER A 892 32.71 -22.74 4.88
C SER A 892 32.47 -23.11 3.43
N GLU A 893 33.40 -23.87 2.83
CA GLU A 893 33.09 -24.70 1.66
C GLU A 893 32.33 -25.95 2.11
N ASP A 894 31.08 -25.76 2.52
CA ASP A 894 30.03 -26.77 2.41
C ASP A 894 28.72 -26.14 2.89
N VAL A 895 27.69 -26.24 2.05
CA VAL A 895 26.25 -25.99 2.28
C VAL A 895 25.64 -24.96 1.31
N LYS A 896 24.68 -25.50 0.53
CA LYS A 896 23.66 -24.88 -0.35
C LYS A 896 24.08 -24.50 -1.77
N GLY A 897 23.99 -25.51 -2.64
CA GLY A 897 23.85 -25.33 -4.08
C GLY A 897 22.59 -24.54 -4.45
N THR A 898 22.77 -23.25 -4.74
CA THR A 898 21.83 -22.46 -5.52
C THR A 898 21.88 -22.91 -6.96
N LYS A 899 20.78 -23.47 -7.47
CA LYS A 899 20.61 -23.75 -8.90
C LYS A 899 20.81 -22.47 -9.70
N ASP A 900 21.51 -22.61 -10.83
CA ASP A 900 21.78 -21.57 -11.81
C ASP A 900 20.49 -20.75 -12.09
N PRO A 901 20.45 -19.42 -11.84
CA PRO A 901 19.24 -18.62 -11.96
C PRO A 901 18.70 -18.50 -13.40
N PHE A 902 19.38 -19.13 -14.37
CA PHE A 902 19.03 -19.15 -15.78
C PHE A 902 18.65 -20.53 -16.34
N SER A 903 18.53 -21.56 -15.48
CA SER A 903 18.09 -22.92 -15.89
C SER A 903 16.59 -23.15 -15.69
#